data_AF-A0A7F5R4B1-F1
#
_entry.id   AF-A0A7F5R4B1-F1
#
_cell.length_a   1.000
_cell.length_b   1.000
_cell.length_c   1.000
_cell.angle_alpha   90.00
_cell.angle_beta   90.00
_cell.angle_gamma   90.00
#
_symmetry.space_group_name_H-M   'P 1'
#
loop_
_entity.id
_entity.type
_entity.pdbx_description
1 polymer ?
#
loop_
_entity_poly.entity_id
_entity_poly.type
_entity_poly.pdbx_seq_one_letter_code
_entity_poly.pdbx_strand_id
1 'polypeptide(L)'
;MLQNFSKIVIVSLIKLIYITCNDELGNLTDLSRCILSHLGLEYRGEIQKTESGVPCQAWDSEKPVHKVNISFIDEKFSDFSKKNAMNYCRNPSLHPDGPWCYSMEKNNINETCMIPLCSFSECKATGPGMEYSGKHKRGLSDRKCLKWNKKRKKVRHDGNITEIEKYAAHKFPENDLSDASKFCRNPSGDVGGPWCFVEVEDSNEVEREYCDVPFCEDQECTVFTKETPIYSHFAAFESTQNFTFGLRLWDSDSFLNTSAKLLLSVLALPTTGNEVKELGFGIEIHISTTKVALTYGNKDDVHYEKLENPLVSHKYQFFSLNWDKGIITFSREGAVVPIFMAEIQTKNNLLGYHKDAFSYYSAMGENMLWSFPFCDDDDVCDIQTTTSEHHQQFWPLGRTDLGFDLKFYIRAFHSGYILLVPSPAVKYPALKIMLDKKDGFTEVVHYPRENEPPNVLVKHTLNEFLLDYWKWAEFTLAIFADNLQLFSTRDIGTLLIIDLRHESIRQIRWFSPASNDSVAHWTFSCAPLKSANPPPAFLPECALEMHENTYKGTQDLTNEGIPCLPWSGKGIPSNDFFNDKNEVLKTRNYCRNPLSDDLGSYCYTFSRTREIVKSYCHIRPCKSQECRLAGTGNDYVGKLNITRSNRSCMAWTATSFKSYNETLFADKKIEDAKNYCRNPTRNLAGSWCYTNDSRFRYDICNVRDCDKPEECIVIIRQKGTASDIHILPQWKAGGAHGGLHFAAKQWNPDQQIGAVFEFKSLEKDQSMKLVIGEKENEKVQMYYNSYLVKEKTLSHLMHSGKWTSFWLQIRKGEIALGYEDVETALFEWTHDYQNTAFEPIFMSYMSLFLSPLGLFFNCDECHIENVTNSDFLKLFPLGLRRKDRKPLYNSICFKLRGIGVFNVLLSALPDVGLYHLIKISDDDVSIYKVDFNKRNKMILLKLEKMIKGPLLRTNSWTNLHISFQEQELNVSSEEALLFRYNSSDEPLVFYWFSVGSEKGWVVWVANCVPLDIDGPPLDGGWSKWSPWQCTVTCGGGL
;
A
#
# COMPACT_ATOMS: atom_id res chain seq x y z
N MET A 1 -32.94 48.80 -47.92
CA MET A 1 -34.04 49.28 -48.78
C MET A 1 -33.69 48.87 -50.20
N LEU A 2 -34.40 48.07 -50.99
CA LEU A 2 -35.68 47.35 -51.01
C LEU A 2 -35.44 46.23 -52.08
N GLN A 3 -36.02 45.04 -52.16
CA GLN A 3 -37.15 44.36 -51.53
C GLN A 3 -37.08 42.87 -51.92
N ASN A 4 -37.60 42.00 -51.04
CA ASN A 4 -37.88 40.58 -51.23
C ASN A 4 -38.97 40.30 -52.31
N PHE A 5 -39.02 39.05 -52.80
CA PHE A 5 -40.18 38.13 -52.97
C PHE A 5 -39.86 37.13 -54.11
N SER A 6 -39.41 35.90 -53.85
CA SER A 6 -40.13 34.69 -53.37
C SER A 6 -41.12 34.05 -54.39
N LYS A 7 -40.70 32.85 -54.86
CA LYS A 7 -41.45 31.62 -55.24
C LYS A 7 -41.89 31.37 -56.71
N ILE A 8 -41.32 30.35 -57.38
CA ILE A 8 -41.69 28.90 -57.57
C ILE A 8 -42.50 28.74 -58.88
N VAL A 9 -42.08 27.93 -59.87
CA VAL A 9 -42.44 26.50 -60.13
C VAL A 9 -41.89 26.05 -61.51
N ILE A 10 -41.44 24.79 -61.60
CA ILE A 10 -41.26 23.93 -62.80
C ILE A 10 -39.99 24.12 -63.65
N VAL A 11 -38.91 23.42 -63.28
CA VAL A 11 -38.16 22.58 -64.25
C VAL A 11 -37.69 21.31 -63.50
N SER A 12 -38.52 20.27 -63.54
CA SER A 12 -38.14 18.89 -63.29
C SER A 12 -38.23 18.11 -64.61
N LEU A 13 -37.37 17.10 -64.74
CA LEU A 13 -37.24 16.14 -65.85
C LEU A 13 -36.44 16.61 -67.08
N ILE A 14 -35.12 16.37 -67.04
CA ILE A 14 -34.36 15.45 -67.91
C ILE A 14 -32.87 15.68 -67.58
N LYS A 15 -32.31 14.79 -66.76
CA LYS A 15 -30.86 14.46 -66.71
C LYS A 15 -30.72 13.21 -65.88
N LEU A 16 -30.95 12.07 -66.54
CA LEU A 16 -30.60 10.75 -66.05
C LEU A 16 -29.39 10.27 -66.86
N ILE A 17 -28.48 9.59 -66.16
CA ILE A 17 -27.35 8.78 -66.66
C ILE A 17 -26.07 9.57 -66.97
N TYR A 18 -25.31 9.88 -65.92
CA TYR A 18 -23.87 9.59 -65.78
C TYR A 18 -23.51 9.86 -64.30
N ILE A 19 -23.79 8.88 -63.43
CA ILE A 19 -23.24 8.86 -62.07
C ILE A 19 -21.87 8.20 -62.22
N THR A 20 -20.83 9.01 -62.29
CA THR A 20 -19.47 8.56 -62.04
C THR A 20 -19.34 8.27 -60.55
N CYS A 21 -19.10 7.00 -60.23
CA CYS A 21 -18.67 6.51 -58.93
C CYS A 21 -17.34 7.21 -58.57
N ASN A 22 -17.39 8.13 -57.61
CA ASN A 22 -16.23 8.64 -56.89
C ASN A 22 -16.79 9.28 -55.61
N ASP A 23 -17.30 8.45 -54.71
CA ASP A 23 -17.29 8.82 -53.30
C ASP A 23 -15.83 8.76 -52.88
N GLU A 24 -15.25 9.90 -52.50
CA GLU A 24 -14.05 9.91 -51.67
C GLU A 24 -14.39 9.06 -50.43
N LEU A 25 -13.78 7.88 -50.31
CA LEU A 25 -14.07 6.93 -49.25
C LEU A 25 -13.66 7.54 -47.91
N GLY A 26 -14.62 8.20 -47.24
CA GLY A 26 -14.46 8.65 -45.86
C GLY A 26 -14.24 7.48 -44.90
N ASN A 27 -13.98 7.77 -43.62
CA ASN A 27 -13.78 6.76 -42.57
C ASN A 27 -14.96 5.77 -42.52
N LEU A 28 -14.73 4.53 -42.96
CA LEU A 28 -15.70 3.44 -42.93
C LEU A 28 -15.72 2.81 -41.53
N THR A 29 -16.54 3.35 -40.62
CA THR A 29 -16.63 2.91 -39.22
C THR A 29 -17.92 2.17 -38.87
N ASP A 30 -18.84 2.04 -39.83
CA ASP A 30 -20.11 1.32 -39.65
C ASP A 30 -19.88 -0.19 -39.70
N LEU A 31 -19.86 -0.83 -38.52
CA LEU A 31 -19.63 -2.26 -38.35
C LEU A 31 -20.68 -3.17 -39.04
N SER A 32 -21.80 -2.62 -39.50
CA SER A 32 -22.74 -3.38 -40.35
C SER A 32 -22.24 -3.53 -41.80
N ARG A 33 -21.24 -2.74 -42.20
CA ARG A 33 -20.72 -2.65 -43.57
C ARG A 33 -19.24 -3.02 -43.70
N CYS A 34 -18.55 -3.27 -42.60
CA CYS A 34 -17.13 -3.57 -42.59
C CYS A 34 -16.76 -4.64 -41.53
N ILE A 35 -15.54 -5.18 -41.64
CA ILE A 35 -14.97 -6.17 -40.70
C ILE A 35 -13.74 -5.60 -39.98
N LEU A 36 -13.45 -6.09 -38.77
CA LEU A 36 -12.30 -5.68 -37.96
C LEU A 36 -11.12 -6.65 -38.05
N SER A 37 -11.33 -7.83 -38.65
CA SER A 37 -10.26 -8.76 -38.99
C SER A 37 -10.40 -9.33 -40.39
N HIS A 38 -9.34 -9.94 -40.91
CA HIS A 38 -9.39 -10.62 -42.21
C HIS A 38 -10.37 -11.80 -42.21
N LEU A 39 -10.60 -12.47 -41.07
CA LEU A 39 -11.57 -13.55 -40.99
C LEU A 39 -13.00 -13.04 -40.82
N GLY A 40 -13.20 -11.88 -40.19
CA GLY A 40 -14.52 -11.28 -39.95
C GLY A 40 -15.45 -12.21 -39.17
N LEU A 41 -14.94 -12.93 -38.17
CA LEU A 41 -15.72 -13.90 -37.36
C LEU A 41 -16.78 -13.21 -36.50
N GLU A 42 -16.57 -11.95 -36.18
CA GLU A 42 -17.46 -11.07 -35.44
C GLU A 42 -18.55 -10.42 -36.31
N TYR A 43 -18.44 -10.50 -37.64
CA TYR A 43 -19.29 -9.75 -38.56
C TYR A 43 -20.76 -10.18 -38.47
N ARG A 44 -21.65 -9.21 -38.19
CA ARG A 44 -23.11 -9.40 -38.08
C ARG A 44 -23.93 -8.53 -39.02
N GLY A 45 -23.31 -7.90 -40.00
CA GLY A 45 -24.03 -7.06 -40.95
C GLY A 45 -24.95 -7.84 -41.89
N GLU A 46 -25.67 -7.11 -42.73
CA GLU A 46 -26.79 -7.62 -43.55
C GLU A 46 -26.42 -7.83 -45.02
N ILE A 47 -25.12 -7.86 -45.36
CA ILE A 47 -24.67 -8.14 -46.73
C ILE A 47 -25.10 -9.57 -47.10
N GLN A 48 -25.86 -9.68 -48.20
CA GLN A 48 -26.47 -10.93 -48.70
C GLN A 48 -26.21 -11.16 -50.18
N LYS A 49 -25.09 -10.65 -50.68
CA LYS A 49 -24.62 -10.86 -52.06
C LYS A 49 -23.14 -11.23 -52.04
N THR A 50 -22.74 -12.11 -52.96
CA THR A 50 -21.35 -12.47 -53.20
C THR A 50 -20.57 -11.34 -53.86
N GLU A 51 -19.25 -11.45 -53.95
CA GLU A 51 -18.39 -10.47 -54.63
C GLU A 51 -18.76 -10.26 -56.12
N SER A 52 -19.22 -11.31 -56.81
CA SER A 52 -19.78 -11.22 -58.17
C SER A 52 -21.19 -10.64 -58.24
N GLY A 53 -21.79 -10.28 -57.10
CA GLY A 53 -23.12 -9.69 -57.00
C GLY A 53 -24.28 -10.69 -56.98
N VAL A 54 -24.01 -11.98 -56.84
CA VAL A 54 -25.01 -13.05 -56.84
C VAL A 54 -25.72 -13.11 -55.48
N PRO A 55 -27.06 -13.25 -55.42
CA PRO A 55 -27.77 -13.39 -54.14
C PRO A 55 -27.33 -14.63 -53.35
N CYS A 56 -27.19 -14.45 -52.05
CA CYS A 56 -26.87 -15.54 -51.12
C CYS A 56 -28.07 -16.44 -50.83
N GLN A 57 -27.80 -17.74 -50.71
CA GLN A 57 -28.71 -18.76 -50.22
C GLN A 57 -28.79 -18.69 -48.68
N ALA A 58 -29.99 -18.92 -48.13
CA ALA A 58 -30.19 -19.02 -46.68
C ALA A 58 -29.48 -20.24 -46.05
N TRP A 59 -28.86 -20.02 -44.89
CA TRP A 59 -28.09 -21.02 -44.15
C TRP A 59 -28.93 -22.14 -43.56
N ASP A 60 -30.22 -21.90 -43.31
CA ASP A 60 -31.18 -22.83 -42.73
C ASP A 60 -32.27 -23.28 -43.73
N SER A 61 -32.05 -23.10 -45.03
CA SER A 61 -33.02 -23.45 -46.06
C SER A 61 -33.39 -24.95 -46.02
N GLU A 62 -34.69 -25.25 -45.97
CA GLU A 62 -35.22 -26.62 -46.07
C GLU A 62 -35.00 -27.24 -47.47
N LYS A 63 -34.87 -26.40 -48.50
CA LYS A 63 -34.66 -26.80 -49.90
C LYS A 63 -33.52 -25.98 -50.51
N PRO A 64 -32.26 -26.24 -50.14
CA PRO A 64 -31.14 -25.46 -50.61
C PRO A 64 -30.76 -25.84 -52.06
N VAL A 65 -30.26 -24.86 -52.83
CA VAL A 65 -29.58 -25.08 -54.13
C VAL A 65 -28.31 -25.90 -53.90
N HIS A 66 -27.52 -25.54 -52.87
CA HIS A 66 -26.31 -26.24 -52.44
C HIS A 66 -26.44 -26.75 -51.01
N LYS A 67 -26.14 -28.02 -50.77
CA LYS A 67 -26.22 -28.62 -49.43
C LYS A 67 -25.27 -27.91 -48.47
N VAL A 68 -25.84 -27.34 -47.40
CA VAL A 68 -25.07 -26.74 -46.30
C VAL A 68 -24.31 -27.83 -45.56
N ASN A 69 -23.01 -27.60 -45.30
CA ASN A 69 -22.18 -28.56 -44.59
C ASN A 69 -22.70 -28.81 -43.17
N ILE A 70 -22.81 -30.07 -42.78
CA ILE A 70 -23.32 -30.51 -41.47
C ILE A 70 -22.38 -30.04 -40.33
N SER A 71 -21.10 -29.81 -40.62
CA SER A 71 -20.11 -29.32 -39.65
C SER A 71 -20.30 -27.85 -39.24
N PHE A 72 -21.18 -27.11 -39.92
CA PHE A 72 -21.58 -25.74 -39.57
C PHE A 72 -22.74 -25.79 -38.57
N ILE A 73 -22.38 -26.06 -37.33
CA ILE A 73 -23.25 -25.94 -36.15
C ILE A 73 -23.49 -24.47 -35.81
N ASP A 74 -24.56 -24.20 -35.08
CA ASP A 74 -25.03 -22.84 -34.77
C ASP A 74 -23.98 -22.00 -34.03
N GLU A 75 -23.16 -22.61 -33.17
CA GLU A 75 -22.11 -21.95 -32.39
C GLU A 75 -20.97 -21.38 -33.25
N LYS A 76 -20.84 -21.82 -34.51
CA LYS A 76 -19.82 -21.29 -35.44
C LYS A 76 -20.26 -20.03 -36.18
N PHE A 77 -21.51 -19.62 -36.04
CA PHE A 77 -22.02 -18.40 -36.64
C PHE A 77 -21.87 -17.24 -35.67
N SER A 78 -21.55 -16.05 -36.18
CA SER A 78 -21.46 -14.83 -35.36
C SER A 78 -22.78 -14.48 -34.67
N ASP A 79 -23.92 -14.91 -35.24
CA ASP A 79 -25.27 -14.77 -34.68
C ASP A 79 -25.70 -15.94 -33.76
N PHE A 80 -24.83 -16.93 -33.56
CA PHE A 80 -25.07 -18.14 -32.78
C PHE A 80 -26.28 -18.96 -33.24
N SER A 81 -26.69 -18.79 -34.49
CA SER A 81 -27.74 -19.58 -35.13
C SER A 81 -27.70 -19.39 -36.64
N LYS A 82 -27.81 -20.50 -37.39
CA LYS A 82 -28.03 -20.47 -38.84
C LYS A 82 -29.29 -19.71 -39.22
N LYS A 83 -30.34 -19.85 -38.41
CA LYS A 83 -31.63 -19.19 -38.63
C LYS A 83 -31.52 -17.67 -38.49
N ASN A 84 -30.80 -17.20 -37.46
CA ASN A 84 -30.59 -15.77 -37.25
C ASN A 84 -29.63 -15.17 -38.28
N ALA A 85 -28.66 -15.96 -38.76
CA ALA A 85 -27.77 -15.56 -39.86
C ALA A 85 -28.50 -15.37 -41.20
N MET A 86 -29.73 -15.86 -41.34
CA MET A 86 -30.55 -15.77 -42.56
C MET A 86 -29.76 -16.24 -43.81
N ASN A 87 -29.60 -15.36 -44.80
CA ASN A 87 -28.72 -15.54 -45.95
C ASN A 87 -27.55 -14.53 -45.94
N TYR A 88 -27.26 -13.93 -44.79
CA TYR A 88 -26.18 -12.95 -44.67
C TYR A 88 -24.81 -13.64 -44.73
N CYS A 89 -23.82 -12.91 -45.23
CA CYS A 89 -22.45 -13.37 -45.32
C CYS A 89 -21.86 -13.60 -43.93
N ARG A 90 -21.30 -14.80 -43.71
CA ARG A 90 -20.73 -15.25 -42.43
C ARG A 90 -19.51 -16.12 -42.69
N ASN A 91 -18.68 -16.36 -41.67
CA ASN A 91 -17.48 -17.18 -41.82
C ASN A 91 -17.41 -18.38 -40.86
N PRO A 92 -18.35 -19.35 -40.94
CA PRO A 92 -18.34 -20.53 -40.07
C PRO A 92 -17.21 -21.53 -40.40
N SER A 93 -16.45 -21.30 -41.48
CA SER A 93 -15.38 -22.18 -41.97
C SER A 93 -13.97 -21.66 -41.73
N LEU A 94 -13.81 -20.49 -41.09
CA LEU A 94 -12.51 -19.80 -40.92
C LEU A 94 -11.80 -19.52 -42.25
N HIS A 95 -12.55 -19.10 -43.27
CA HIS A 95 -12.02 -18.74 -44.58
C HIS A 95 -11.06 -17.52 -44.46
N PRO A 96 -9.84 -17.57 -45.03
CA PRO A 96 -8.81 -16.54 -44.84
C PRO A 96 -9.13 -15.18 -45.51
N ASP A 97 -10.08 -15.18 -46.45
CA ASP A 97 -10.56 -13.98 -47.15
C ASP A 97 -11.90 -13.47 -46.62
N GLY A 98 -12.32 -13.95 -45.44
CA GLY A 98 -13.41 -13.36 -44.69
C GLY A 98 -14.79 -13.99 -44.95
N PRO A 99 -15.87 -13.27 -44.60
CA PRO A 99 -17.25 -13.75 -44.71
C PRO A 99 -17.65 -14.13 -46.14
N TRP A 100 -18.36 -15.25 -46.25
CA TRP A 100 -18.83 -15.82 -47.51
C TRP A 100 -20.28 -16.29 -47.37
N CYS A 101 -20.89 -16.69 -48.46
CA CYS A 101 -22.21 -17.34 -48.44
C CYS A 101 -22.32 -18.41 -49.53
N TYR A 102 -23.26 -19.34 -49.37
CA TYR A 102 -23.65 -20.22 -50.48
C TYR A 102 -24.35 -19.39 -51.55
N SER A 103 -24.00 -19.60 -52.82
CA SER A 103 -24.59 -18.83 -53.92
C SER A 103 -25.90 -19.46 -54.40
N MET A 104 -26.82 -18.66 -54.93
CA MET A 104 -28.05 -19.16 -55.57
C MET A 104 -27.83 -19.70 -56.99
N GLU A 105 -26.61 -19.61 -57.54
CA GLU A 105 -26.24 -20.16 -58.85
C GLU A 105 -25.79 -21.62 -58.78
N LYS A 106 -26.25 -22.46 -59.72
CA LYS A 106 -25.94 -23.91 -59.70
C LYS A 106 -24.46 -24.25 -59.92
N ASN A 107 -23.72 -23.40 -60.64
CA ASN A 107 -22.33 -23.69 -61.02
C ASN A 107 -21.29 -23.04 -60.08
N ASN A 108 -21.73 -22.17 -59.18
CA ASN A 108 -20.91 -21.50 -58.18
C ASN A 108 -21.44 -21.92 -56.80
N ILE A 109 -20.72 -22.79 -56.09
CA ILE A 109 -21.22 -23.38 -54.84
C ILE A 109 -21.26 -22.34 -53.73
N ASN A 110 -20.16 -21.63 -53.55
CA ASN A 110 -19.99 -20.60 -52.55
C ASN A 110 -18.94 -19.60 -53.00
N GLU A 111 -19.05 -18.38 -52.49
CA GLU A 111 -18.19 -17.27 -52.89
C GLU A 111 -18.10 -16.30 -51.71
N THR A 112 -16.94 -15.64 -51.57
CA THR A 112 -16.74 -14.59 -50.57
C THR A 112 -17.63 -13.39 -50.89
N CYS A 113 -17.90 -12.58 -49.88
CA CYS A 113 -18.66 -11.35 -50.05
C CYS A 113 -17.77 -10.10 -50.15
N MET A 114 -16.44 -10.27 -50.06
CA MET A 114 -15.44 -9.20 -50.10
C MET A 114 -15.82 -7.98 -49.25
N ILE A 115 -16.20 -8.23 -48.00
CA ILE A 115 -16.57 -7.18 -47.06
C ILE A 115 -15.29 -6.40 -46.70
N PRO A 116 -15.26 -5.07 -46.90
CA PRO A 116 -14.05 -4.28 -46.66
C PRO A 116 -13.71 -4.23 -45.17
N LEU A 117 -12.43 -4.04 -44.86
CA LEU A 117 -11.97 -3.70 -43.51
C LEU A 117 -12.53 -2.33 -43.10
N CYS A 118 -12.84 -2.17 -41.81
CA CYS A 118 -13.18 -0.87 -41.26
C CYS A 118 -11.96 0.07 -41.35
N SER A 119 -12.20 1.38 -41.36
CA SER A 119 -11.17 2.40 -41.56
C SER A 119 -11.26 3.47 -40.47
N PHE A 120 -10.30 3.42 -39.54
CA PHE A 120 -10.14 4.39 -38.44
C PHE A 120 -8.85 5.21 -38.64
N SER A 121 -9.01 6.52 -38.83
CA SER A 121 -7.90 7.40 -39.25
C SER A 121 -6.99 7.89 -38.14
N GLU A 122 -7.40 7.81 -36.88
CA GLU A 122 -6.67 8.42 -35.75
C GLU A 122 -6.09 7.40 -34.77
N CYS A 123 -6.73 6.23 -34.66
CA CYS A 123 -6.53 5.27 -33.59
C CYS A 123 -6.87 3.85 -34.08
N LYS A 124 -6.51 2.83 -33.30
CA LYS A 124 -6.95 1.44 -33.51
C LYS A 124 -8.10 1.08 -32.54
N ALA A 125 -9.12 0.38 -33.01
CA ALA A 125 -10.19 -0.13 -32.17
C ALA A 125 -9.79 -1.46 -31.49
N THR A 126 -9.03 -2.30 -32.20
CA THR A 126 -8.60 -3.64 -31.75
C THR A 126 -7.11 -3.70 -31.44
N GLY A 127 -6.69 -4.74 -30.72
CA GLY A 127 -5.28 -5.02 -30.43
C GLY A 127 -4.41 -5.12 -31.69
N PRO A 128 -4.76 -5.99 -32.65
CA PRO A 128 -4.08 -6.10 -33.96
C PRO A 128 -4.14 -4.81 -34.79
N GLY A 129 -5.22 -4.03 -34.71
CA GLY A 129 -5.37 -2.77 -35.45
C GLY A 129 -5.34 -2.93 -36.98
N MET A 130 -5.98 -3.98 -37.52
CA MET A 130 -6.11 -4.17 -38.98
C MET A 130 -6.91 -3.03 -39.64
N GLU A 131 -7.83 -2.45 -38.88
CA GLU A 131 -8.71 -1.36 -39.26
C GLU A 131 -8.05 0.03 -39.23
N TYR A 132 -6.79 0.12 -38.78
CA TYR A 132 -6.09 1.39 -38.66
C TYR A 132 -5.65 1.93 -40.03
N SER A 133 -6.23 3.06 -40.45
CA SER A 133 -5.97 3.75 -41.72
C SER A 133 -5.26 5.11 -41.53
N GLY A 134 -4.77 5.38 -40.32
CA GLY A 134 -4.13 6.66 -40.01
C GLY A 134 -2.78 6.90 -40.68
N LYS A 135 -2.20 8.08 -40.38
CA LYS A 135 -1.01 8.61 -41.08
C LYS A 135 0.31 8.40 -40.34
N HIS A 136 0.34 7.59 -39.27
CA HIS A 136 1.57 7.25 -38.55
C HIS A 136 2.54 6.50 -39.48
N LYS A 137 3.81 6.91 -39.53
CA LYS A 137 4.79 6.50 -40.55
C LYS A 137 6.16 6.15 -40.00
N ARG A 138 6.23 5.79 -38.71
CA ARG A 138 7.45 5.41 -38.01
C ARG A 138 7.21 4.16 -37.17
N GLY A 139 8.24 3.33 -37.01
CA GLY A 139 8.21 2.22 -36.06
C GLY A 139 8.46 2.69 -34.62
N LEU A 140 8.37 1.76 -33.66
CA LEU A 140 8.64 1.99 -32.23
C LEU A 140 10.06 2.55 -31.97
N SER A 141 11.03 2.11 -32.75
CA SER A 141 12.42 2.57 -32.79
C SER A 141 12.62 3.85 -33.61
N ASP A 142 11.53 4.57 -33.96
CA ASP A 142 11.49 5.81 -34.74
C ASP A 142 12.07 5.72 -36.16
N ARG A 143 12.37 4.50 -36.64
CA ARG A 143 12.81 4.26 -38.02
C ARG A 143 11.68 4.58 -39.00
N LYS A 144 12.04 5.11 -40.16
CA LYS A 144 11.08 5.57 -41.18
C LYS A 144 10.47 4.36 -41.90
N CYS A 145 9.15 4.31 -41.96
CA CYS A 145 8.43 3.27 -42.67
C CYS A 145 8.64 3.36 -44.19
N LEU A 146 8.71 2.19 -44.82
CA LEU A 146 8.85 2.00 -46.27
C LEU A 146 7.50 1.81 -46.97
N LYS A 147 7.47 2.03 -48.29
CA LYS A 147 6.23 1.95 -49.08
C LYS A 147 5.70 0.52 -49.19
N TRP A 148 4.40 0.30 -49.02
CA TRP A 148 3.78 -1.03 -49.14
C TRP A 148 3.79 -1.60 -50.56
N ASN A 149 3.66 -0.73 -51.57
CA ASN A 149 3.51 -1.11 -52.98
C ASN A 149 4.76 -1.69 -53.68
N LYS A 150 5.83 -2.02 -52.95
CA LYS A 150 7.08 -2.60 -53.48
C LYS A 150 7.20 -4.09 -53.15
N LYS A 151 7.63 -4.89 -54.12
CA LYS A 151 8.12 -6.27 -53.90
C LYS A 151 9.41 -6.23 -53.10
N ARG A 152 9.57 -7.12 -52.11
CA ARG A 152 10.75 -7.16 -51.23
C ARG A 152 11.42 -8.53 -51.30
N LYS A 153 12.67 -8.55 -51.78
CA LYS A 153 13.44 -9.80 -52.00
C LYS A 153 14.19 -10.29 -50.76
N LYS A 154 14.47 -9.40 -49.82
CA LYS A 154 15.30 -9.68 -48.63
C LYS A 154 14.64 -9.12 -47.37
N VAL A 155 13.59 -9.79 -46.91
CA VAL A 155 12.93 -9.47 -45.64
C VAL A 155 13.47 -10.36 -44.55
N ARG A 156 14.06 -9.78 -43.51
CA ARG A 156 14.48 -10.49 -42.31
C ARG A 156 13.27 -10.73 -41.41
N HIS A 157 13.01 -12.00 -41.10
CA HIS A 157 11.96 -12.43 -40.19
C HIS A 157 12.45 -13.68 -39.44
N ASP A 158 12.50 -13.61 -38.10
CA ASP A 158 12.93 -14.69 -37.21
C ASP A 158 14.27 -15.34 -37.56
N GLY A 159 15.25 -14.51 -37.93
CA GLY A 159 16.59 -14.94 -38.32
C GLY A 159 16.70 -15.48 -39.76
N ASN A 160 15.58 -15.67 -40.45
CA ASN A 160 15.52 -16.11 -41.84
C ASN A 160 15.30 -14.94 -42.79
N ILE A 161 15.86 -15.05 -44.00
CA ILE A 161 15.63 -14.08 -45.08
C ILE A 161 14.59 -14.67 -46.03
N THR A 162 13.48 -13.95 -46.19
CA THR A 162 12.35 -14.36 -47.04
C THR A 162 12.06 -13.31 -48.11
N GLU A 163 11.52 -13.75 -49.25
CA GLU A 163 10.97 -12.86 -50.27
C GLU A 163 9.47 -12.68 -50.00
N ILE A 164 9.04 -11.43 -49.83
CA ILE A 164 7.62 -11.07 -49.64
C ILE A 164 7.12 -10.42 -50.93
N GLU A 165 6.09 -11.05 -51.51
CA GLU A 165 5.37 -10.52 -52.66
C GLU A 165 4.54 -9.28 -52.29
N LYS A 166 3.92 -8.65 -53.29
CA LYS A 166 3.04 -7.51 -53.05
C LYS A 166 1.75 -8.02 -52.39
N TYR A 167 1.45 -7.53 -51.19
CA TYR A 167 0.18 -7.81 -50.50
C TYR A 167 -1.02 -7.43 -51.37
N ALA A 168 -2.12 -8.17 -51.25
CA ALA A 168 -3.37 -7.86 -51.94
C ALA A 168 -4.01 -6.58 -51.36
N ALA A 169 -4.66 -5.78 -52.22
CA ALA A 169 -5.21 -4.48 -51.82
C ALA A 169 -6.33 -4.59 -50.77
N HIS A 170 -7.16 -5.64 -50.85
CA HIS A 170 -8.25 -5.91 -49.91
C HIS A 170 -7.79 -6.23 -48.47
N LYS A 171 -6.50 -6.49 -48.25
CA LYS A 171 -5.94 -6.66 -46.90
C LYS A 171 -5.61 -5.32 -46.22
N PHE A 172 -5.89 -4.18 -46.87
CA PHE A 172 -5.71 -2.84 -46.33
C PHE A 172 -7.07 -2.16 -46.13
N PRO A 173 -7.24 -1.33 -45.08
CA PRO A 173 -8.49 -0.64 -44.80
C PRO A 173 -8.90 0.36 -45.89
N GLU A 174 -7.95 0.87 -46.67
CA GLU A 174 -8.22 1.75 -47.82
C GLU A 174 -8.63 0.99 -49.08
N ASN A 175 -8.46 -0.34 -49.10
CA ASN A 175 -8.61 -1.19 -50.28
C ASN A 175 -7.75 -0.74 -51.50
N ASP A 176 -6.73 0.08 -51.27
CA ASP A 176 -5.70 0.48 -52.24
C ASP A 176 -4.31 0.57 -51.58
N LEU A 177 -3.34 -0.10 -52.18
CA LEU A 177 -1.93 -0.07 -51.78
C LEU A 177 -1.25 1.28 -52.03
N SER A 178 -1.79 2.10 -52.92
CA SER A 178 -1.26 3.43 -53.21
C SER A 178 -1.53 4.39 -52.03
N ASP A 179 -2.74 4.30 -51.46
CA ASP A 179 -3.21 5.12 -50.33
C ASP A 179 -2.55 4.73 -49.01
N ALA A 180 -2.32 3.44 -48.78
CA ALA A 180 -1.54 2.95 -47.63
C ALA A 180 -0.12 3.56 -47.59
N SER A 181 0.43 3.96 -48.74
CA SER A 181 1.67 4.73 -48.87
C SER A 181 2.82 4.18 -48.02
N LYS A 182 3.30 4.93 -47.01
CA LYS A 182 4.33 4.56 -46.03
C LYS A 182 3.77 4.49 -44.61
N PHE A 183 2.45 4.38 -44.46
CA PHE A 183 1.80 4.42 -43.15
C PHE A 183 1.81 3.04 -42.50
N CYS A 184 1.78 2.97 -41.17
CA CYS A 184 1.73 1.72 -40.44
C CYS A 184 0.39 1.02 -40.66
N ARG A 185 0.43 -0.27 -40.97
CA ARG A 185 -0.75 -1.10 -41.30
C ARG A 185 -0.54 -2.50 -40.74
N ASN A 186 -1.59 -3.31 -40.73
CA ASN A 186 -1.47 -4.71 -40.35
C ASN A 186 -2.11 -5.66 -41.37
N PRO A 187 -1.55 -5.76 -42.59
CA PRO A 187 -2.12 -6.59 -43.66
C PRO A 187 -1.95 -8.10 -43.43
N SER A 188 -1.27 -8.50 -42.35
CA SER A 188 -1.04 -9.90 -41.97
C SER A 188 -1.94 -10.39 -40.85
N GLY A 189 -2.73 -9.51 -40.23
CA GLY A 189 -3.49 -9.84 -39.01
C GLY A 189 -2.61 -10.19 -37.81
N ASP A 190 -1.43 -9.57 -37.70
CA ASP A 190 -0.51 -9.82 -36.60
C ASP A 190 -1.09 -9.36 -35.26
N VAL A 191 -1.16 -10.26 -34.27
CA VAL A 191 -1.77 -9.96 -32.96
C VAL A 191 -1.00 -8.93 -32.14
N GLY A 192 0.26 -8.65 -32.48
CA GLY A 192 1.09 -7.65 -31.80
C GLY A 192 0.64 -6.21 -32.05
N GLY A 193 0.01 -5.93 -33.19
CA GLY A 193 -0.49 -4.61 -33.57
C GLY A 193 -0.01 -4.14 -34.95
N PRO A 194 -0.33 -2.88 -35.33
CA PRO A 194 0.13 -2.28 -36.57
C PRO A 194 1.64 -2.24 -36.67
N TRP A 195 2.18 -2.48 -37.87
CA TRP A 195 3.61 -2.51 -38.12
C TRP A 195 3.94 -1.88 -39.47
N CYS A 196 5.23 -1.72 -39.77
CA CYS A 196 5.70 -1.33 -41.08
C CYS A 196 7.06 -1.96 -41.39
N PHE A 197 7.47 -1.88 -42.66
CA PHE A 197 8.82 -2.26 -43.06
C PHE A 197 9.79 -1.12 -42.85
N VAL A 198 10.98 -1.44 -42.36
CA VAL A 198 12.09 -0.50 -42.13
C VAL A 198 13.38 -1.05 -42.72
N GLU A 199 14.33 -0.17 -43.04
CA GLU A 199 15.67 -0.56 -43.51
C GLU A 199 16.53 -1.02 -42.33
N VAL A 200 17.26 -2.11 -42.51
CA VAL A 200 18.27 -2.56 -41.55
C VAL A 200 19.57 -1.82 -41.84
N GLU A 201 20.14 -1.18 -40.82
CA GLU A 201 21.38 -0.39 -40.96
C GLU A 201 22.52 -1.24 -41.55
N ASP A 202 23.35 -0.60 -42.38
CA ASP A 202 24.50 -1.22 -43.06
C ASP A 202 24.20 -2.48 -43.90
N SER A 203 22.94 -2.67 -44.31
CA SER A 203 22.55 -3.79 -45.18
C SER A 203 21.51 -3.38 -46.23
N ASN A 204 21.30 -4.23 -47.25
CA ASN A 204 20.20 -4.09 -48.21
C ASN A 204 18.94 -4.89 -47.78
N GLU A 205 18.85 -5.23 -46.49
CA GLU A 205 17.76 -6.01 -45.92
C GLU A 205 16.72 -5.08 -45.30
N VAL A 206 15.48 -5.56 -45.24
CA VAL A 206 14.39 -4.87 -44.56
C VAL A 206 13.83 -5.79 -43.49
N GLU A 207 13.32 -5.23 -42.41
CA GLU A 207 12.65 -5.99 -41.37
C GLU A 207 11.31 -5.37 -41.01
N ARG A 208 10.50 -6.15 -40.29
CA ARG A 208 9.21 -5.71 -39.75
C ARG A 208 9.43 -5.05 -38.41
N GLU A 209 8.72 -3.95 -38.17
CA GLU A 209 8.75 -3.23 -36.89
C GLU A 209 7.36 -2.73 -36.52
N TYR A 210 6.93 -2.97 -35.28
CA TYR A 210 5.65 -2.46 -34.77
C TYR A 210 5.64 -0.93 -34.69
N CYS A 211 4.44 -0.37 -34.71
CA CYS A 211 4.20 1.05 -34.59
C CYS A 211 3.42 1.38 -33.32
N ASP A 212 3.66 2.57 -32.77
CA ASP A 212 3.01 3.06 -31.56
C ASP A 212 1.68 3.74 -31.92
N VAL A 213 0.61 2.95 -32.01
CA VAL A 213 -0.73 3.42 -32.39
C VAL A 213 -1.66 3.32 -31.17
N PRO A 214 -2.25 4.44 -30.70
CA PRO A 214 -3.14 4.45 -29.54
C PRO A 214 -4.49 3.80 -29.83
N PHE A 215 -5.19 3.33 -28.79
CA PHE A 215 -6.54 2.82 -28.97
C PHE A 215 -7.56 3.97 -29.15
N CYS A 216 -8.69 3.67 -29.78
CA CYS A 216 -9.77 4.63 -29.95
C CYS A 216 -10.53 4.90 -28.64
N GLU A 217 -10.64 3.88 -27.81
CA GLU A 217 -11.15 3.96 -26.44
C GLU A 217 -10.00 3.60 -25.50
N ASP A 218 -9.28 4.62 -25.01
CA ASP A 218 -8.29 4.46 -23.95
C ASP A 218 -9.02 4.53 -22.61
N GLN A 219 -9.25 3.37 -21.98
CA GLN A 219 -9.63 3.35 -20.57
C GLN A 219 -8.38 3.47 -19.70
N GLU A 220 -8.50 4.30 -18.67
CA GLU A 220 -7.57 4.29 -17.54
C GLU A 220 -7.51 2.85 -17.01
N CYS A 221 -6.29 2.37 -16.79
CA CYS A 221 -6.02 1.11 -16.08
C CYS A 221 -6.46 -0.19 -16.78
N THR A 222 -6.18 -0.27 -18.08
CA THR A 222 -6.37 -1.49 -18.88
C THR A 222 -5.38 -2.60 -18.50
N VAL A 223 -5.89 -3.80 -18.23
CA VAL A 223 -5.08 -5.00 -17.94
C VAL A 223 -5.28 -6.05 -19.02
N PHE A 224 -4.19 -6.48 -19.65
CA PHE A 224 -4.21 -7.62 -20.57
C PHE A 224 -3.90 -8.91 -19.81
N THR A 225 -4.68 -9.97 -20.06
CA THR A 225 -4.44 -11.28 -19.44
C THR A 225 -4.03 -12.35 -20.44
N LYS A 226 -3.27 -13.33 -19.95
CA LYS A 226 -3.00 -14.60 -20.63
C LYS A 226 -3.53 -15.77 -19.81
N GLU A 227 -3.85 -16.85 -20.50
CA GLU A 227 -4.17 -18.12 -19.85
C GLU A 227 -2.88 -18.74 -19.27
N THR A 228 -2.94 -19.15 -18.01
CA THR A 228 -1.86 -19.84 -17.29
C THR A 228 -2.37 -21.15 -16.70
N PRO A 229 -1.50 -22.13 -16.39
CA PRO A 229 -1.94 -23.40 -15.82
C PRO A 229 -2.58 -23.28 -14.43
N ILE A 230 -2.19 -22.25 -13.69
CA ILE A 230 -2.65 -21.94 -12.33
C ILE A 230 -2.85 -20.43 -12.18
N TYR A 231 -3.73 -20.04 -11.26
CA TYR A 231 -3.80 -18.67 -10.77
C TYR A 231 -2.57 -18.39 -9.91
N SER A 232 -1.75 -17.43 -10.30
CA SER A 232 -0.53 -17.06 -9.55
C SER A 232 -0.35 -15.56 -9.35
N HIS A 233 -1.32 -14.77 -9.80
CA HIS A 233 -1.35 -13.32 -9.63
C HIS A 233 -2.68 -12.93 -9.00
N PHE A 234 -2.64 -12.38 -7.79
CA PHE A 234 -3.81 -11.98 -7.02
C PHE A 234 -3.76 -10.50 -6.69
N ALA A 235 -4.88 -9.81 -6.83
CA ALA A 235 -5.04 -8.44 -6.39
C ALA A 235 -5.90 -8.42 -5.12
N ALA A 236 -5.43 -7.73 -4.08
CA ALA A 236 -6.21 -7.51 -2.88
C ALA A 236 -7.16 -6.33 -3.08
N PHE A 237 -8.37 -6.42 -2.54
CA PHE A 237 -9.34 -5.33 -2.54
C PHE A 237 -10.10 -5.31 -1.22
N GLU A 238 -10.57 -4.13 -0.80
CA GLU A 238 -11.40 -4.03 0.40
C GLU A 238 -12.70 -4.80 0.19
N SER A 239 -13.16 -5.53 1.22
CA SER A 239 -14.36 -6.38 1.22
C SER A 239 -15.65 -5.54 1.08
N THR A 240 -15.79 -4.85 -0.03
CA THR A 240 -17.01 -4.25 -0.55
C THR A 240 -17.89 -5.38 -1.07
N GLN A 241 -19.19 -5.33 -0.79
CA GLN A 241 -20.13 -6.35 -1.26
C GLN A 241 -20.38 -6.27 -2.77
N ASN A 242 -19.75 -5.33 -3.48
CA ASN A 242 -19.91 -5.08 -4.90
C ASN A 242 -18.56 -4.96 -5.63
N PHE A 243 -18.49 -5.55 -6.82
CA PHE A 243 -17.30 -5.57 -7.67
C PHE A 243 -17.73 -5.33 -9.12
N THR A 244 -17.34 -4.20 -9.71
CA THR A 244 -17.62 -3.88 -11.12
C THR A 244 -16.37 -4.02 -11.96
N PHE A 245 -16.49 -4.49 -13.21
CA PHE A 245 -15.36 -4.62 -14.12
C PHE A 245 -15.80 -4.63 -15.58
N GLY A 246 -14.93 -4.16 -16.47
CA GLY A 246 -15.11 -4.17 -17.92
C GLY A 246 -14.34 -5.31 -18.59
N LEU A 247 -14.92 -5.87 -19.65
CA LEU A 247 -14.30 -6.91 -20.47
C LEU A 247 -14.44 -6.60 -21.96
N ARG A 248 -13.38 -6.86 -22.72
CA ARG A 248 -13.40 -6.97 -24.19
C ARG A 248 -12.32 -7.92 -24.71
N LEU A 249 -12.49 -8.37 -25.95
CA LEU A 249 -11.49 -9.19 -26.63
C LEU A 249 -10.30 -8.31 -27.08
N TRP A 250 -9.08 -8.86 -27.09
CA TRP A 250 -7.94 -8.18 -27.71
C TRP A 250 -8.06 -8.16 -29.24
N ASP A 251 -8.41 -9.31 -29.83
CA ASP A 251 -8.53 -9.48 -31.27
C ASP A 251 -9.87 -10.14 -31.67
N SER A 252 -10.32 -9.88 -32.89
CA SER A 252 -11.60 -10.40 -33.38
C SER A 252 -11.53 -11.84 -33.88
N ASP A 253 -10.34 -12.36 -34.21
CA ASP A 253 -10.17 -13.73 -34.69
C ASP A 253 -10.34 -14.76 -33.57
N SER A 254 -10.12 -14.32 -32.33
CA SER A 254 -10.39 -15.05 -31.09
C SER A 254 -11.87 -15.16 -30.69
N PHE A 255 -12.78 -14.51 -31.44
CA PHE A 255 -14.20 -14.38 -31.08
C PHE A 255 -14.91 -15.70 -30.70
N LEU A 256 -14.58 -16.81 -31.36
CA LEU A 256 -15.27 -18.10 -31.14
C LEU A 256 -14.71 -18.94 -29.98
N ASN A 257 -13.43 -18.78 -29.62
CA ASN A 257 -12.73 -19.70 -28.73
C ASN A 257 -12.26 -19.07 -27.41
N THR A 258 -12.32 -17.75 -27.29
CA THR A 258 -11.81 -17.08 -26.10
C THR A 258 -12.74 -17.20 -24.89
N SER A 259 -12.11 -17.34 -23.73
CA SER A 259 -12.78 -17.20 -22.44
C SER A 259 -11.93 -16.43 -21.45
N ALA A 260 -12.62 -15.74 -20.56
CA ALA A 260 -12.11 -15.08 -19.38
C ALA A 260 -12.53 -15.88 -18.14
N LYS A 261 -11.66 -15.91 -17.14
CA LYS A 261 -11.93 -16.53 -15.84
C LYS A 261 -11.58 -15.55 -14.73
N LEU A 262 -12.52 -15.36 -13.83
CA LEU A 262 -12.38 -14.51 -12.65
C LEU A 262 -12.53 -15.38 -11.41
N LEU A 263 -11.46 -15.45 -10.61
CA LEU A 263 -11.43 -16.09 -9.31
C LEU A 263 -11.64 -15.03 -8.22
N LEU A 264 -12.59 -15.27 -7.31
CA LEU A 264 -12.67 -14.55 -6.03
C LEU A 264 -12.26 -15.49 -4.90
N SER A 265 -11.39 -15.05 -4.01
CA SER A 265 -10.86 -15.91 -2.95
C SER A 265 -10.61 -15.18 -1.63
N VAL A 266 -10.58 -15.96 -0.55
CA VAL A 266 -10.19 -15.51 0.80
C VAL A 266 -8.67 -15.48 0.96
N LEU A 267 -7.95 -16.29 0.18
CA LEU A 267 -6.49 -16.45 0.23
C LEU A 267 -5.88 -16.30 -1.18
N ALA A 268 -4.67 -15.77 -1.26
CA ALA A 268 -3.89 -15.67 -2.50
C ALA A 268 -2.94 -16.88 -2.63
N LEU A 269 -3.42 -17.97 -3.23
CA LEU A 269 -2.69 -19.25 -3.32
C LEU A 269 -2.49 -19.73 -4.77
N PRO A 270 -1.32 -20.28 -5.13
CA PRO A 270 -1.06 -20.85 -6.45
C PRO A 270 -1.93 -22.10 -6.68
N THR A 271 -3.05 -21.95 -7.38
CA THR A 271 -4.08 -23.00 -7.47
C THR A 271 -4.73 -23.09 -8.85
N THR A 272 -5.25 -24.28 -9.17
CA THR A 272 -6.24 -24.43 -10.26
C THR A 272 -7.65 -24.16 -9.75
N GLY A 273 -8.61 -23.89 -10.64
CA GLY A 273 -10.03 -23.77 -10.25
C GLY A 273 -10.58 -24.99 -9.49
N ASN A 274 -10.13 -26.20 -9.86
CA ASN A 274 -10.49 -27.44 -9.15
C ASN A 274 -9.94 -27.46 -7.71
N GLU A 275 -8.69 -27.04 -7.49
CA GLU A 275 -8.11 -26.99 -6.15
C GLU A 275 -8.74 -25.93 -5.27
N VAL A 276 -9.18 -24.81 -5.84
CA VAL A 276 -9.97 -23.80 -5.11
C VAL A 276 -11.24 -24.44 -4.55
N LYS A 277 -11.92 -25.27 -5.35
CA LYS A 277 -13.10 -26.04 -4.91
C LYS A 277 -12.76 -27.04 -3.80
N GLU A 278 -11.68 -27.81 -3.96
CA GLU A 278 -11.30 -28.85 -2.99
C GLU A 278 -10.81 -28.28 -1.65
N LEU A 279 -10.08 -27.16 -1.69
CA LEU A 279 -9.60 -26.46 -0.50
C LEU A 279 -10.67 -25.54 0.12
N GLY A 280 -11.70 -25.16 -0.65
CA GLY A 280 -12.91 -24.50 -0.16
C GLY A 280 -12.71 -23.06 0.32
N PHE A 281 -11.92 -22.26 -0.43
CA PHE A 281 -11.57 -20.88 -0.04
C PHE A 281 -11.93 -19.80 -1.08
N GLY A 282 -12.61 -20.16 -2.17
CA GLY A 282 -12.97 -19.22 -3.23
C GLY A 282 -14.01 -19.77 -4.22
N ILE A 283 -14.34 -18.96 -5.22
CA ILE A 283 -15.27 -19.26 -6.31
C ILE A 283 -14.68 -18.79 -7.64
N GLU A 284 -15.05 -19.45 -8.74
CA GLU A 284 -14.60 -19.09 -10.08
C GLU A 284 -15.80 -18.82 -10.98
N ILE A 285 -15.72 -17.73 -11.73
CA ILE A 285 -16.67 -17.34 -12.75
C ILE A 285 -15.99 -17.48 -14.11
N HIS A 286 -16.56 -18.32 -14.95
CA HIS A 286 -16.16 -18.48 -16.34
C HIS A 286 -17.03 -17.61 -17.24
N ILE A 287 -16.40 -16.82 -18.09
CA ILE A 287 -17.03 -15.87 -18.99
C ILE A 287 -16.49 -16.15 -20.39
N SER A 288 -17.26 -16.85 -21.21
CA SER A 288 -16.98 -16.96 -22.65
C SER A 288 -17.68 -15.84 -23.43
N THR A 289 -17.44 -15.78 -24.73
CA THR A 289 -18.10 -14.83 -25.63
C THR A 289 -19.63 -14.88 -25.52
N THR A 290 -20.25 -16.03 -25.23
CA THR A 290 -21.73 -16.18 -25.22
C THR A 290 -22.31 -16.87 -24.00
N LYS A 291 -21.49 -17.37 -23.10
CA LYS A 291 -21.95 -18.11 -21.94
C LYS A 291 -21.19 -17.67 -20.71
N VAL A 292 -21.90 -17.58 -19.61
CA VAL A 292 -21.32 -17.29 -18.30
C VAL A 292 -21.72 -18.40 -17.35
N ALA A 293 -20.79 -18.87 -16.53
CA ALA A 293 -21.08 -19.86 -15.49
C ALA A 293 -20.33 -19.53 -14.21
N LEU A 294 -20.98 -19.78 -13.08
CA LEU A 294 -20.29 -20.01 -11.82
C LEU A 294 -19.81 -21.47 -11.81
N THR A 295 -18.53 -21.70 -12.10
CA THR A 295 -17.97 -23.05 -12.24
C THR A 295 -17.78 -23.74 -10.89
N TYR A 296 -17.41 -22.98 -9.87
CA TYR A 296 -17.19 -23.48 -8.51
C TYR A 296 -17.85 -22.56 -7.49
N GLY A 297 -18.68 -23.11 -6.59
CA GLY A 297 -19.47 -22.36 -5.59
C GLY A 297 -20.91 -22.85 -5.42
N ASN A 298 -21.45 -23.61 -6.39
CA ASN A 298 -22.79 -24.22 -6.37
C ASN A 298 -22.73 -25.76 -6.18
N LYS A 299 -23.90 -26.37 -5.94
CA LYS A 299 -24.19 -27.81 -5.82
C LYS A 299 -23.76 -28.58 -7.07
N ASP A 300 -22.94 -29.61 -6.91
CA ASP A 300 -22.49 -30.71 -7.79
C ASP A 300 -22.29 -30.49 -9.33
N ASP A 301 -23.11 -29.71 -10.04
CA ASP A 301 -23.10 -29.52 -11.50
C ASP A 301 -22.94 -28.03 -11.93
N VAL A 302 -22.11 -27.77 -12.96
CA VAL A 302 -21.90 -26.44 -13.54
C VAL A 302 -23.04 -26.07 -14.48
N HIS A 303 -23.71 -24.93 -14.25
CA HIS A 303 -24.74 -24.40 -15.14
C HIS A 303 -24.24 -23.16 -15.90
N TYR A 304 -24.38 -23.17 -17.21
CA TYR A 304 -24.00 -22.06 -18.10
C TYR A 304 -25.22 -21.27 -18.53
N GLU A 305 -25.25 -19.99 -18.17
CA GLU A 305 -26.25 -19.03 -18.63
C GLU A 305 -25.83 -18.39 -19.96
N LYS A 306 -26.82 -18.08 -20.80
CA LYS A 306 -26.57 -17.43 -22.09
C LYS A 306 -26.36 -15.92 -21.91
N LEU A 307 -25.32 -15.38 -22.52
CA LEU A 307 -25.04 -13.96 -22.63
C LEU A 307 -25.72 -13.41 -23.89
N GLU A 308 -26.71 -12.52 -23.71
CA GLU A 308 -27.48 -11.95 -24.82
C GLU A 308 -26.65 -11.11 -25.79
N ASN A 309 -25.72 -10.31 -25.25
CA ASN A 309 -24.80 -9.48 -26.02
C ASN A 309 -23.39 -10.06 -25.89
N PRO A 310 -22.85 -10.65 -26.95
CA PRO A 310 -21.56 -11.32 -26.93
C PRO A 310 -20.40 -10.35 -26.80
N LEU A 311 -19.30 -10.80 -26.18
CA LEU A 311 -18.06 -10.02 -26.07
C LEU A 311 -17.48 -9.71 -27.46
N VAL A 312 -17.00 -8.49 -27.66
CA VAL A 312 -16.41 -8.01 -28.91
C VAL A 312 -15.07 -7.34 -28.63
N SER A 313 -14.28 -7.08 -29.67
CA SER A 313 -12.92 -6.51 -29.56
C SER A 313 -12.88 -4.98 -29.52
N HIS A 314 -13.89 -4.30 -30.09
CA HIS A 314 -13.90 -2.86 -30.29
C HIS A 314 -14.61 -2.06 -29.19
N LYS A 315 -15.21 -2.72 -28.19
CA LYS A 315 -15.99 -2.05 -27.14
C LYS A 315 -15.97 -2.84 -25.84
N TYR A 316 -15.81 -2.13 -24.72
CA TYR A 316 -15.94 -2.71 -23.38
C TYR A 316 -17.40 -3.03 -23.03
N GLN A 317 -17.59 -4.18 -22.40
CA GLN A 317 -18.83 -4.57 -21.75
C GLN A 317 -18.61 -4.68 -20.25
N PHE A 318 -19.38 -3.92 -19.48
CA PHE A 318 -19.26 -3.86 -18.03
C PHE A 318 -20.22 -4.81 -17.32
N PHE A 319 -19.69 -5.43 -16.28
CA PHE A 319 -20.38 -6.38 -15.42
C PHE A 319 -20.27 -5.92 -13.97
N SER A 320 -21.28 -6.25 -13.17
CA SER A 320 -21.28 -6.07 -11.72
C SER A 320 -21.52 -7.41 -11.03
N LEU A 321 -20.69 -7.69 -10.04
CA LEU A 321 -20.80 -8.81 -9.14
C LEU A 321 -21.16 -8.30 -7.76
N ASN A 322 -22.18 -8.88 -7.13
CA ASN A 322 -22.62 -8.52 -5.80
C ASN A 322 -22.81 -9.79 -4.96
N TRP A 323 -22.37 -9.78 -3.71
CA TRP A 323 -22.63 -10.88 -2.79
C TRP A 323 -23.12 -10.40 -1.42
N ASP A 324 -24.23 -11.00 -0.97
CA ASP A 324 -24.81 -10.76 0.36
C ASP A 324 -25.44 -12.05 0.89
N LYS A 325 -25.19 -12.37 2.16
CA LYS A 325 -25.77 -13.50 2.90
C LYS A 325 -25.61 -14.86 2.19
N GLY A 326 -24.47 -15.09 1.55
CA GLY A 326 -24.14 -16.31 0.81
C GLY A 326 -24.82 -16.40 -0.56
N ILE A 327 -25.40 -15.32 -1.07
CA ILE A 327 -25.95 -15.26 -2.43
C ILE A 327 -25.03 -14.38 -3.26
N ILE A 328 -24.59 -14.89 -4.41
CA ILE A 328 -23.86 -14.12 -5.40
C ILE A 328 -24.71 -13.84 -6.62
N THR A 329 -24.66 -12.60 -7.08
CA THR A 329 -25.42 -12.08 -8.21
C THR A 329 -24.47 -11.51 -9.24
N PHE A 330 -24.56 -11.99 -10.47
CA PHE A 330 -23.79 -11.49 -11.60
C PHE A 330 -24.72 -10.78 -12.58
N SER A 331 -24.47 -9.50 -12.84
CA SER A 331 -25.32 -8.65 -13.67
C SER A 331 -24.49 -7.91 -14.71
N ARG A 332 -25.12 -7.52 -15.81
CA ARG A 332 -24.56 -6.57 -16.76
C ARG A 332 -24.94 -5.15 -16.33
N GLU A 333 -24.07 -4.18 -16.52
CA GLU A 333 -24.39 -2.78 -16.24
C GLU A 333 -25.63 -2.33 -17.02
N GLY A 334 -26.57 -1.67 -16.33
CA GLY A 334 -27.85 -1.23 -16.90
C GLY A 334 -28.91 -2.32 -17.12
N ALA A 335 -28.63 -3.60 -16.81
CA ALA A 335 -29.62 -4.67 -16.89
C ALA A 335 -30.51 -4.72 -15.64
N VAL A 336 -31.82 -4.92 -15.85
CA VAL A 336 -32.81 -5.05 -14.76
C VAL A 336 -32.81 -6.47 -14.16
N VAL A 337 -32.46 -7.47 -14.97
CA VAL A 337 -32.42 -8.89 -14.58
C VAL A 337 -30.96 -9.34 -14.52
N PRO A 338 -30.51 -9.98 -13.42
CA PRO A 338 -29.17 -10.54 -13.34
C PRO A 338 -29.01 -11.70 -14.33
N ILE A 339 -27.78 -11.91 -14.82
CA ILE A 339 -27.45 -13.06 -15.68
C ILE A 339 -27.62 -14.35 -14.88
N PHE A 340 -27.09 -14.39 -13.65
CA PHE A 340 -27.38 -15.45 -12.70
C PHE A 340 -27.42 -14.93 -11.26
N MET A 341 -28.14 -15.67 -10.42
CA MET A 341 -28.14 -15.56 -8.97
C MET A 341 -27.95 -16.95 -8.39
N ALA A 342 -26.92 -17.14 -7.57
CA ALA A 342 -26.54 -18.45 -7.05
C ALA A 342 -26.25 -18.40 -5.55
N GLU A 343 -26.58 -19.48 -4.84
CA GLU A 343 -26.22 -19.66 -3.43
C GLU A 343 -24.83 -20.31 -3.33
N ILE A 344 -23.95 -19.69 -2.54
CA ILE A 344 -22.61 -20.20 -2.22
C ILE A 344 -22.77 -21.33 -1.19
N GLN A 345 -22.71 -22.58 -1.64
CA GLN A 345 -22.92 -23.74 -0.76
C GLN A 345 -21.64 -24.14 -0.03
N THR A 346 -21.38 -23.51 1.12
CA THR A 346 -20.15 -23.73 1.88
C THR A 346 -20.43 -24.02 3.36
N LYS A 347 -20.90 -25.24 3.66
CA LYS A 347 -20.96 -25.72 5.06
C LYS A 347 -19.62 -26.35 5.43
N ASN A 348 -18.99 -25.85 6.49
CA ASN A 348 -17.76 -26.39 7.13
C ASN A 348 -16.43 -26.18 6.38
N ASN A 349 -16.26 -25.10 5.60
CA ASN A 349 -14.97 -24.71 5.00
C ASN A 349 -14.67 -23.22 5.24
N LEU A 350 -13.51 -22.75 4.78
CA LEU A 350 -13.03 -21.39 5.06
C LEU A 350 -13.94 -20.31 4.47
N LEU A 351 -14.42 -20.51 3.23
CA LEU A 351 -15.35 -19.59 2.58
C LEU A 351 -16.70 -19.51 3.32
N GLY A 352 -17.15 -20.62 3.91
CA GLY A 352 -18.36 -20.67 4.74
C GLY A 352 -18.21 -20.04 6.13
N TYR A 353 -17.00 -19.99 6.67
CA TYR A 353 -16.68 -19.34 7.95
C TYR A 353 -16.62 -17.82 7.82
N HIS A 354 -15.97 -17.34 6.75
CA HIS A 354 -15.93 -15.92 6.36
C HIS A 354 -17.04 -15.63 5.34
N LYS A 355 -18.31 -15.82 5.74
CA LYS A 355 -19.44 -15.55 4.86
C LYS A 355 -19.33 -14.14 4.29
N ASP A 356 -19.44 -14.04 2.97
CA ASP A 356 -19.53 -12.76 2.24
C ASP A 356 -18.26 -11.89 2.27
N ALA A 357 -17.09 -12.46 2.58
CA ALA A 357 -15.83 -11.73 2.62
C ALA A 357 -14.77 -12.37 1.71
N PHE A 358 -14.75 -11.94 0.45
CA PHE A 358 -13.59 -12.14 -0.43
C PHE A 358 -12.53 -11.08 -0.12
N SER A 359 -11.25 -11.45 -0.17
CA SER A 359 -10.14 -10.53 0.08
C SER A 359 -9.25 -10.35 -1.14
N TYR A 360 -9.34 -11.25 -2.11
CA TYR A 360 -8.52 -11.27 -3.31
C TYR A 360 -9.33 -11.65 -4.53
N TYR A 361 -8.94 -11.10 -5.68
CA TYR A 361 -9.38 -11.59 -6.98
C TYR A 361 -8.17 -11.94 -7.85
N SER A 362 -8.37 -12.84 -8.81
CA SER A 362 -7.40 -13.15 -9.85
C SER A 362 -8.12 -13.28 -11.18
N ALA A 363 -7.58 -12.64 -12.22
CA ALA A 363 -8.16 -12.65 -13.56
C ALA A 363 -7.18 -13.27 -14.55
N MET A 364 -7.67 -14.21 -15.36
CA MET A 364 -6.93 -14.81 -16.48
C MET A 364 -7.85 -14.96 -17.69
N GLY A 365 -7.27 -15.14 -18.87
CA GLY A 365 -8.01 -15.34 -20.10
C GLY A 365 -7.11 -15.24 -21.31
N GLU A 366 -7.49 -15.89 -22.40
CA GLU A 366 -6.70 -15.92 -23.63
C GLU A 366 -6.92 -14.65 -24.45
N ASN A 367 -5.93 -13.75 -24.47
CA ASN A 367 -5.97 -12.48 -25.19
C ASN A 367 -7.17 -11.60 -24.80
N MET A 368 -7.34 -11.39 -23.50
CA MET A 368 -8.45 -10.60 -22.94
C MET A 368 -7.97 -9.27 -22.38
N LEU A 369 -8.79 -8.23 -22.56
CA LEU A 369 -8.62 -6.94 -21.91
C LEU A 369 -9.66 -6.75 -20.81
N TRP A 370 -9.17 -6.35 -19.65
CA TRP A 370 -9.95 -6.04 -18.46
C TRP A 370 -9.81 -4.56 -18.14
N SER A 371 -10.87 -3.98 -17.59
CA SER A 371 -10.83 -2.69 -16.90
C SER A 371 -11.38 -2.88 -15.51
N PHE A 372 -10.63 -2.42 -14.52
CA PHE A 372 -11.00 -2.51 -13.13
C PHE A 372 -11.10 -1.11 -12.50
N PRO A 373 -12.04 -0.88 -11.57
CA PRO A 373 -12.43 0.47 -11.11
C PRO A 373 -11.49 1.08 -10.06
N PHE A 374 -10.63 0.30 -9.43
CA PHE A 374 -9.84 0.70 -8.25
C PHE A 374 -8.46 1.25 -8.59
N CYS A 375 -8.15 1.40 -9.88
CA CYS A 375 -6.88 1.96 -10.31
C CYS A 375 -6.94 3.47 -10.64
N ASP A 376 -8.13 4.08 -10.56
CA ASP A 376 -8.37 5.50 -10.88
C ASP A 376 -8.34 6.41 -9.63
N ASP A 377 -8.16 5.84 -8.44
CA ASP A 377 -8.06 6.58 -7.18
C ASP A 377 -6.58 6.78 -6.81
N ASP A 378 -6.07 8.01 -7.02
CA ASP A 378 -4.68 8.39 -6.70
C ASP A 378 -4.32 8.12 -5.22
N ASP A 379 -5.32 7.98 -4.34
CA ASP A 379 -5.14 7.79 -2.90
C ASP A 379 -5.17 6.31 -2.45
N VAL A 380 -5.55 5.34 -3.30
CA VAL A 380 -5.70 3.92 -2.92
C VAL A 380 -4.98 2.95 -3.88
N CYS A 381 -3.87 2.37 -3.42
CA CYS A 381 -3.11 1.38 -4.22
C CYS A 381 -3.62 -0.06 -4.05
N ASP A 382 -3.87 -0.74 -5.16
CA ASP A 382 -4.06 -2.19 -5.15
C ASP A 382 -2.77 -2.92 -4.77
N ILE A 383 -2.90 -3.87 -3.85
CA ILE A 383 -1.81 -4.76 -3.47
C ILE A 383 -1.86 -6.00 -4.37
N GLN A 384 -0.87 -6.12 -5.23
CA GLN A 384 -0.69 -7.26 -6.13
C GLN A 384 0.19 -8.31 -5.48
N THR A 385 -0.16 -9.58 -5.57
CA THR A 385 0.57 -10.71 -4.96
C THR A 385 0.87 -11.74 -6.05
N THR A 386 2.16 -12.00 -6.28
CA THR A 386 2.63 -13.00 -7.23
C THR A 386 3.22 -14.20 -6.50
N THR A 387 3.04 -15.40 -7.06
CA THR A 387 3.53 -16.66 -6.47
C THR A 387 4.19 -17.60 -7.48
N SER A 388 4.25 -17.25 -8.76
CA SER A 388 4.87 -18.08 -9.81
C SER A 388 5.57 -17.25 -10.87
N GLU A 389 6.42 -17.89 -11.68
CA GLU A 389 7.13 -17.26 -12.80
C GLU A 389 6.25 -17.01 -14.03
N HIS A 390 4.99 -17.45 -14.00
CA HIS A 390 4.04 -17.23 -15.08
C HIS A 390 3.51 -15.80 -15.05
N HIS A 391 3.68 -15.11 -16.17
CA HIS A 391 3.22 -13.75 -16.39
C HIS A 391 1.76 -13.78 -16.86
N GLN A 392 0.84 -13.66 -15.89
CA GLN A 392 -0.60 -13.82 -16.11
C GLN A 392 -1.27 -12.51 -16.55
N GLN A 393 -0.83 -11.38 -16.00
CA GLN A 393 -1.44 -10.06 -16.19
C GLN A 393 -0.38 -9.04 -16.65
N PHE A 394 -0.75 -8.18 -17.58
CA PHE A 394 0.13 -7.19 -18.22
C PHE A 394 -0.51 -5.80 -18.17
N TRP A 395 0.28 -4.79 -17.83
CA TRP A 395 -0.13 -3.40 -17.78
C TRP A 395 0.70 -2.56 -18.76
N PRO A 396 0.11 -1.49 -19.33
CA PRO A 396 0.88 -0.50 -20.06
C PRO A 396 1.84 0.24 -19.10
N LEU A 397 2.99 0.65 -19.59
CA LEU A 397 3.92 1.52 -18.85
C LEU A 397 3.38 2.95 -18.76
N GLY A 398 3.69 3.63 -17.65
CA GLY A 398 3.37 5.04 -17.46
C GLY A 398 4.07 5.90 -18.51
N ARG A 399 3.34 6.81 -19.16
CA ARG A 399 3.89 7.70 -20.18
C ARG A 399 4.22 9.05 -19.55
N THR A 400 5.44 9.53 -19.78
CA THR A 400 5.91 10.85 -19.35
C THR A 400 6.24 11.74 -20.55
N ASP A 401 6.54 13.01 -20.31
CA ASP A 401 7.00 13.94 -21.36
C ASP A 401 8.31 13.49 -22.04
N LEU A 402 9.14 12.74 -21.31
CA LEU A 402 10.46 12.31 -21.76
C LEU A 402 10.44 10.87 -22.30
N GLY A 403 9.61 9.98 -21.77
CA GLY A 403 9.61 8.58 -22.16
C GLY A 403 8.58 7.76 -21.38
N PHE A 404 9.03 6.67 -20.78
CA PHE A 404 8.19 5.80 -19.97
C PHE A 404 8.79 5.59 -18.59
N ASP A 405 7.95 5.45 -17.59
CA ASP A 405 8.36 5.09 -16.25
C ASP A 405 7.44 4.04 -15.61
N LEU A 406 8.00 3.39 -14.59
CA LEU A 406 7.29 2.50 -13.70
C LEU A 406 7.85 2.69 -12.30
N LYS A 407 7.07 3.34 -11.44
CA LYS A 407 7.31 3.36 -10.01
C LYS A 407 6.65 2.13 -9.39
N PHE A 408 7.38 1.39 -8.56
CA PHE A 408 6.82 0.23 -7.88
C PHE A 408 7.44 0.02 -6.50
N TYR A 409 6.65 -0.51 -5.59
CA TYR A 409 7.14 -1.00 -4.31
C TYR A 409 7.02 -2.51 -4.29
N ILE A 410 8.04 -3.18 -3.77
CA ILE A 410 8.07 -4.63 -3.65
C ILE A 410 8.53 -5.05 -2.26
N ARG A 411 7.87 -6.05 -1.70
CA ARG A 411 8.41 -6.89 -0.61
C ARG A 411 8.33 -8.34 -1.05
N ALA A 412 9.42 -9.08 -0.93
CA ALA A 412 9.50 -10.44 -1.45
C ALA A 412 10.39 -11.30 -0.57
N PHE A 413 10.08 -12.59 -0.52
CA PHE A 413 10.87 -13.53 0.29
C PHE A 413 12.19 -13.89 -0.40
N HIS A 414 12.15 -14.26 -1.69
CA HIS A 414 13.35 -14.59 -2.47
C HIS A 414 13.55 -13.69 -3.69
N SER A 415 12.54 -13.54 -4.54
CA SER A 415 12.72 -12.90 -5.83
C SER A 415 11.49 -12.14 -6.29
N GLY A 416 11.74 -11.11 -7.10
CA GLY A 416 10.73 -10.39 -7.85
C GLY A 416 11.20 -10.15 -9.27
N TYR A 417 10.32 -10.42 -10.25
CA TYR A 417 10.61 -10.31 -11.66
C TYR A 417 9.66 -9.33 -12.34
N ILE A 418 10.20 -8.59 -13.31
CA ILE A 418 9.41 -7.74 -14.20
C ILE A 418 9.76 -8.13 -15.64
N LEU A 419 8.78 -8.64 -16.38
CA LEU A 419 8.88 -8.86 -17.82
C LEU A 419 8.39 -7.63 -18.56
N LEU A 420 9.19 -7.15 -19.49
CA LEU A 420 8.96 -5.99 -20.32
C LEU A 420 8.83 -6.42 -21.78
N VAL A 421 7.73 -6.02 -22.43
CA VAL A 421 7.40 -6.43 -23.81
C VAL A 421 6.87 -5.25 -24.64
N PRO A 422 7.02 -5.29 -25.98
CA PRO A 422 6.45 -4.28 -26.87
C PRO A 422 4.93 -4.38 -26.97
N SER A 423 4.40 -5.60 -26.97
CA SER A 423 2.96 -5.88 -26.98
C SER A 423 2.70 -7.12 -26.13
N PRO A 424 1.64 -7.12 -25.31
CA PRO A 424 1.41 -8.21 -24.38
C PRO A 424 0.96 -9.48 -25.11
N ALA A 425 0.42 -9.40 -26.33
CA ALA A 425 0.00 -10.56 -27.12
C ALA A 425 1.17 -11.37 -27.73
N VAL A 426 2.38 -10.80 -27.80
CA VAL A 426 3.57 -11.47 -28.35
C VAL A 426 4.53 -11.89 -27.24
N LYS A 427 5.43 -12.85 -27.53
CA LYS A 427 6.42 -13.34 -26.57
C LYS A 427 7.80 -12.68 -26.70
N TYR A 428 8.13 -12.17 -27.88
CA TYR A 428 9.47 -11.66 -28.22
C TYR A 428 9.39 -10.40 -29.11
N PRO A 429 10.40 -9.51 -29.07
CA PRO A 429 11.50 -9.51 -28.10
C PRO A 429 11.00 -9.15 -26.68
N ALA A 430 11.73 -9.58 -25.65
CA ALA A 430 11.39 -9.27 -24.27
C ALA A 430 12.63 -8.99 -23.41
N LEU A 431 12.49 -8.12 -22.42
CA LEU A 431 13.50 -7.90 -21.37
C LEU A 431 12.92 -8.37 -20.04
N LYS A 432 13.67 -9.18 -19.29
CA LYS A 432 13.30 -9.61 -17.95
C LYS A 432 14.27 -9.02 -16.95
N ILE A 433 13.76 -8.20 -16.02
CA ILE A 433 14.51 -7.69 -14.88
C ILE A 433 14.26 -8.64 -13.71
N MET A 434 15.33 -9.09 -13.08
CA MET A 434 15.28 -10.03 -11.96
C MET A 434 15.98 -9.44 -10.75
N LEU A 435 15.22 -9.33 -9.65
CA LEU A 435 15.72 -8.93 -8.34
C LEU A 435 15.77 -10.20 -7.47
N ASP A 436 16.95 -10.75 -7.21
CA ASP A 436 17.11 -12.01 -6.48
C ASP A 436 17.89 -11.83 -5.18
N LYS A 437 17.23 -12.15 -4.06
CA LYS A 437 17.81 -12.14 -2.71
C LYS A 437 18.62 -13.38 -2.39
N LYS A 438 18.18 -14.55 -2.87
CA LYS A 438 18.77 -15.87 -2.55
C LYS A 438 20.18 -15.96 -3.11
N ASP A 439 20.35 -15.49 -4.34
CA ASP A 439 21.65 -15.48 -5.02
C ASP A 439 22.37 -14.12 -4.94
N GLY A 440 21.70 -13.09 -4.42
CA GLY A 440 22.28 -11.77 -4.14
C GLY A 440 22.63 -10.95 -5.37
N PHE A 441 21.92 -11.15 -6.48
CA PHE A 441 22.15 -10.40 -7.72
C PHE A 441 20.89 -9.74 -8.27
N THR A 442 21.11 -8.68 -9.03
CA THR A 442 20.13 -8.10 -9.95
C THR A 442 20.61 -8.36 -11.37
N GLU A 443 19.77 -8.96 -12.22
CA GLU A 443 20.12 -9.24 -13.61
C GLU A 443 19.05 -8.78 -14.60
N VAL A 444 19.50 -8.41 -15.79
CA VAL A 444 18.63 -8.09 -16.92
C VAL A 444 18.93 -9.06 -18.05
N VAL A 445 17.94 -9.84 -18.43
CA VAL A 445 18.03 -10.87 -19.48
C VAL A 445 17.22 -10.44 -20.69
N HIS A 446 17.84 -10.47 -21.86
CA HIS A 446 17.20 -10.18 -23.14
C HIS A 446 16.85 -11.47 -23.87
N TYR A 447 15.59 -11.55 -24.28
CA TYR A 447 15.04 -12.62 -25.09
C TYR A 447 14.75 -12.06 -26.48
N PRO A 448 15.67 -12.20 -27.44
CA PRO A 448 15.52 -11.57 -28.75
C PRO A 448 14.40 -12.22 -29.57
N ARG A 449 14.37 -13.56 -29.63
CA ARG A 449 13.46 -14.36 -30.47
C ARG A 449 13.24 -15.76 -29.88
N GLU A 450 12.25 -16.49 -30.40
CA GLU A 450 11.87 -17.82 -29.90
C GLU A 450 12.97 -18.88 -30.03
N ASN A 451 13.74 -18.86 -31.12
CA ASN A 451 14.79 -19.85 -31.40
C ASN A 451 16.21 -19.36 -31.07
N GLU A 452 16.34 -18.19 -30.46
CA GLU A 452 17.62 -17.62 -30.06
C GLU A 452 17.79 -17.71 -28.54
N PRO A 453 18.97 -18.08 -28.04
CA PRO A 453 19.20 -18.19 -26.60
C PRO A 453 19.09 -16.82 -25.91
N PRO A 454 18.63 -16.77 -24.65
CA PRO A 454 18.60 -15.54 -23.89
C PRO A 454 20.02 -15.04 -23.59
N ASN A 455 20.20 -13.72 -23.68
CA ASN A 455 21.47 -13.05 -23.43
C ASN A 455 21.37 -12.22 -22.14
N VAL A 456 22.26 -12.46 -21.19
CA VAL A 456 22.37 -11.64 -19.98
C VAL A 456 23.06 -10.32 -20.36
N LEU A 457 22.32 -9.21 -20.28
CA LEU A 457 22.85 -7.89 -20.59
C LEU A 457 23.56 -7.25 -19.41
N VAL A 458 23.01 -7.46 -18.21
CA VAL A 458 23.54 -6.92 -16.94
C VAL A 458 23.41 -8.00 -15.87
N LYS A 459 24.45 -8.13 -15.04
CA LYS A 459 24.40 -8.91 -13.79
C LYS A 459 25.22 -8.19 -12.73
N HIS A 460 24.54 -7.62 -11.75
CA HIS A 460 25.15 -6.87 -10.65
C HIS A 460 25.00 -7.65 -9.35
N THR A 461 26.11 -7.92 -8.67
CA THR A 461 26.10 -8.48 -7.31
C THR A 461 26.11 -7.35 -6.30
N LEU A 462 25.16 -7.36 -5.37
CA LEU A 462 25.05 -6.34 -4.35
C LEU A 462 25.40 -6.94 -2.99
N ASN A 463 26.26 -6.26 -2.23
CA ASN A 463 26.65 -6.70 -0.88
C ASN A 463 25.54 -6.51 0.17
N GLU A 464 24.45 -5.84 -0.17
CA GLU A 464 23.30 -5.57 0.70
C GLU A 464 22.01 -6.12 0.08
N PHE A 465 21.14 -6.72 0.89
CA PHE A 465 19.87 -7.28 0.43
C PHE A 465 18.92 -6.17 -0.04
N LEU A 466 18.56 -6.18 -1.33
CA LEU A 466 17.59 -5.27 -1.92
C LEU A 466 16.13 -5.60 -1.56
N LEU A 467 15.85 -6.89 -1.34
CA LEU A 467 14.51 -7.40 -1.08
C LEU A 467 14.42 -7.94 0.35
N ASP A 468 13.35 -7.55 1.04
CA ASP A 468 12.94 -8.08 2.32
C ASP A 468 11.44 -8.39 2.26
N TYR A 469 11.00 -9.52 2.80
CA TYR A 469 9.58 -9.84 2.86
C TYR A 469 8.84 -8.95 3.87
N TRP A 470 9.57 -8.47 4.89
CA TRP A 470 9.02 -7.74 6.02
C TRP A 470 9.08 -6.21 5.85
N LYS A 471 9.71 -5.73 4.79
CA LYS A 471 9.87 -4.30 4.49
C LYS A 471 9.65 -4.05 3.00
N TRP A 472 8.88 -3.02 2.70
CA TRP A 472 8.74 -2.55 1.33
C TRP A 472 10.01 -1.85 0.88
N ALA A 473 10.47 -2.17 -0.33
CA ALA A 473 11.52 -1.47 -1.03
C ALA A 473 10.92 -0.71 -2.21
N GLU A 474 11.31 0.56 -2.35
CA GLU A 474 10.88 1.43 -3.44
C GLU A 474 11.85 1.37 -4.61
N PHE A 475 11.30 1.22 -5.80
CA PHE A 475 12.04 1.25 -7.05
C PHE A 475 11.38 2.17 -8.07
N THR A 476 12.19 2.74 -8.94
CA THR A 476 11.73 3.50 -10.11
C THR A 476 12.50 3.02 -11.33
N LEU A 477 11.77 2.50 -12.31
CA LEU A 477 12.28 2.12 -13.62
C LEU A 477 12.00 3.27 -14.58
N ALA A 478 13.04 3.87 -15.16
CA ALA A 478 12.93 4.93 -16.15
C ALA A 478 13.45 4.45 -17.50
N ILE A 479 12.67 4.66 -18.55
CA ILE A 479 12.99 4.27 -19.93
C ILE A 479 12.97 5.51 -20.81
N PHE A 480 14.12 5.82 -21.41
CA PHE A 480 14.28 6.93 -22.34
C PHE A 480 15.06 6.47 -23.57
N ALA A 481 14.41 6.50 -24.74
CA ALA A 481 14.98 6.02 -25.99
C ALA A 481 15.53 4.58 -25.87
N ASP A 482 16.85 4.40 -25.94
CA ASP A 482 17.56 3.13 -25.83
C ASP A 482 18.12 2.87 -24.42
N ASN A 483 17.87 3.77 -23.46
CA ASN A 483 18.36 3.67 -22.09
C ASN A 483 17.26 3.21 -21.14
N LEU A 484 17.62 2.30 -20.24
CA LEU A 484 16.81 1.79 -19.15
C LEU A 484 17.60 1.95 -17.85
N GLN A 485 17.03 2.67 -16.90
CA GLN A 485 17.63 2.93 -15.60
C GLN A 485 16.73 2.45 -14.48
N LEU A 486 17.27 1.68 -13.53
CA LEU A 486 16.57 1.23 -12.34
C LEU A 486 17.17 1.90 -11.11
N PHE A 487 16.36 2.65 -10.39
CA PHE A 487 16.71 3.32 -9.14
C PHE A 487 16.05 2.63 -7.95
N SER A 488 16.69 2.68 -6.79
CA SER A 488 16.11 2.33 -5.49
C SER A 488 16.20 3.51 -4.53
N THR A 489 15.07 3.89 -3.94
CA THR A 489 14.98 5.00 -2.98
C THR A 489 15.22 4.49 -1.55
N ARG A 490 16.08 5.18 -0.79
CA ARG A 490 16.42 4.85 0.61
C ARG A 490 16.39 6.11 1.50
N ASP A 491 16.39 5.92 2.82
CA ASP A 491 16.39 7.01 3.82
C ASP A 491 17.55 8.03 3.66
N ILE A 492 18.65 7.59 3.06
CA ILE A 492 19.90 8.35 2.89
C ILE A 492 20.04 8.93 1.47
N GLY A 493 19.09 8.66 0.56
CA GLY A 493 19.09 9.07 -0.84
C GLY A 493 18.73 7.97 -1.83
N THR A 494 18.85 8.26 -3.13
CA THR A 494 18.52 7.34 -4.22
C THR A 494 19.77 6.65 -4.77
N LEU A 495 19.70 5.34 -4.98
CA LEU A 495 20.76 4.50 -5.54
C LEU A 495 20.40 4.05 -6.96
N LEU A 496 21.27 4.32 -7.94
CA LEU A 496 21.17 3.75 -9.29
C LEU A 496 21.70 2.30 -9.27
N ILE A 497 20.87 1.34 -9.64
CA ILE A 497 21.18 -0.11 -9.62
C ILE A 497 21.56 -0.61 -11.00
N ILE A 498 20.78 -0.25 -12.02
CA ILE A 498 20.99 -0.64 -13.42
C ILE A 498 21.03 0.63 -14.25
N ASP A 499 22.01 0.72 -15.15
CA ASP A 499 22.07 1.68 -16.24
C ASP A 499 22.43 0.89 -17.51
N LEU A 500 21.44 0.65 -18.35
CA LEU A 500 21.54 -0.24 -19.51
C LEU A 500 21.14 0.50 -20.78
N ARG A 501 21.99 0.40 -21.81
CA ARG A 501 21.71 0.88 -23.15
C ARG A 501 21.57 -0.28 -24.13
N HIS A 502 20.41 -0.43 -24.76
CA HIS A 502 20.12 -1.51 -25.69
C HIS A 502 18.99 -1.14 -26.67
N GLU A 503 19.12 -1.50 -27.95
CA GLU A 503 18.19 -1.12 -29.01
C GLU A 503 16.73 -1.58 -28.77
N SER A 504 16.54 -2.78 -28.22
CA SER A 504 15.21 -3.33 -27.91
C SER A 504 14.44 -2.54 -26.86
N ILE A 505 15.11 -1.74 -26.01
CA ILE A 505 14.46 -0.99 -24.92
C ILE A 505 13.43 0.00 -25.47
N ARG A 506 13.76 0.62 -26.62
CA ARG A 506 12.92 1.62 -27.26
C ARG A 506 11.53 1.11 -27.66
N GLN A 507 11.40 -0.21 -27.82
CA GLN A 507 10.18 -0.88 -28.25
C GLN A 507 9.24 -1.23 -27.09
N ILE A 508 9.70 -1.19 -25.85
CA ILE A 508 8.94 -1.67 -24.69
C ILE A 508 7.78 -0.72 -24.38
N ARG A 509 6.59 -1.28 -24.15
CA ARG A 509 5.38 -0.53 -23.80
C ARG A 509 4.57 -1.15 -22.67
N TRP A 510 4.81 -2.42 -22.35
CA TRP A 510 4.04 -3.17 -21.36
C TRP A 510 4.96 -3.87 -20.38
N PHE A 511 4.47 -4.06 -19.16
CA PHE A 511 5.15 -4.81 -18.13
C PHE A 511 4.23 -5.85 -17.46
N SER A 512 4.83 -6.88 -16.88
CA SER A 512 4.16 -7.89 -16.07
C SER A 512 5.04 -8.32 -14.91
N PRO A 513 4.54 -8.32 -13.66
CA PRO A 513 5.27 -8.80 -12.49
C PRO A 513 5.13 -10.33 -12.32
N ALA A 514 6.13 -10.95 -11.70
CA ALA A 514 6.12 -12.37 -11.34
C ALA A 514 7.10 -12.65 -10.19
N SER A 515 7.09 -13.87 -9.63
CA SER A 515 8.05 -14.30 -8.60
C SER A 515 8.33 -15.81 -8.70
N ASN A 516 9.57 -16.25 -8.44
CA ASN A 516 9.92 -17.66 -8.60
C ASN A 516 9.92 -18.42 -7.28
N ASP A 517 9.13 -19.50 -7.20
CA ASP A 517 9.06 -20.39 -6.04
C ASP A 517 9.01 -19.58 -4.72
N SER A 518 8.29 -18.45 -4.72
CA SER A 518 8.32 -17.45 -3.66
C SER A 518 7.14 -16.48 -3.79
N VAL A 519 6.68 -15.94 -2.65
CA VAL A 519 5.70 -14.87 -2.62
C VAL A 519 6.37 -13.50 -2.71
N ALA A 520 5.87 -12.67 -3.63
CA ALA A 520 6.17 -11.26 -3.70
C ALA A 520 4.88 -10.43 -3.70
N HIS A 521 4.88 -9.35 -2.94
CA HIS A 521 3.82 -8.36 -2.96
C HIS A 521 4.31 -7.09 -3.61
N TRP A 522 3.45 -6.46 -4.38
CA TRP A 522 3.73 -5.32 -5.23
C TRP A 522 2.65 -4.25 -5.07
N THR A 523 3.05 -3.00 -5.24
CA THR A 523 2.16 -1.89 -5.59
C THR A 523 2.80 -1.13 -6.74
N PHE A 524 1.98 -0.59 -7.63
CA PHE A 524 2.43 0.13 -8.83
C PHE A 524 1.96 1.58 -8.77
N SER A 525 2.81 2.50 -9.22
CA SER A 525 2.58 3.95 -9.30
C SER A 525 2.43 4.70 -7.96
N CYS A 526 1.95 4.06 -6.90
CA CYS A 526 1.68 4.67 -5.61
C CYS A 526 2.24 3.82 -4.45
N ALA A 527 2.34 4.42 -3.25
CA ALA A 527 2.97 3.80 -2.08
C ALA A 527 2.00 2.85 -1.33
N PRO A 528 2.48 1.70 -0.81
CA PRO A 528 1.62 0.76 -0.11
C PRO A 528 1.03 1.37 1.15
N LEU A 529 -0.26 1.13 1.38
CA LEU A 529 -0.97 1.55 2.58
C LEU A 529 -0.31 0.99 3.84
N LYS A 530 -0.38 1.72 4.96
CA LYS A 530 0.22 1.25 6.24
C LYS A 530 -0.37 -0.08 6.72
N SER A 531 -1.65 -0.35 6.41
CA SER A 531 -2.34 -1.62 6.69
C SER A 531 -1.75 -2.82 5.92
N ALA A 532 -1.10 -2.57 4.78
CA ALA A 532 -0.42 -3.58 3.97
C ALA A 532 0.94 -4.01 4.55
N ASN A 533 1.43 -3.31 5.58
CA ASN A 533 2.67 -3.67 6.23
C ASN A 533 2.50 -4.98 6.99
N PRO A 534 3.48 -5.89 6.89
CA PRO A 534 3.48 -7.09 7.71
C PRO A 534 3.38 -6.75 9.20
N PRO A 535 2.61 -7.51 9.99
CA PRO A 535 2.51 -7.28 11.42
C PRO A 535 3.90 -7.18 12.05
N PRO A 536 4.13 -6.28 13.02
CA PRO A 536 5.40 -6.22 13.70
C PRO A 536 5.66 -7.52 14.48
N ALA A 537 6.92 -7.95 14.57
CA ALA A 537 7.35 -9.19 15.24
C ALA A 537 7.26 -9.09 16.78
N PHE A 538 6.03 -8.99 17.28
CA PHE A 538 5.67 -9.01 18.70
C PHE A 538 4.77 -10.21 18.96
N LEU A 539 4.75 -10.75 20.17
CA LEU A 539 3.82 -11.84 20.50
C LEU A 539 2.37 -11.42 20.17
N PRO A 540 1.59 -12.24 19.45
CA PRO A 540 1.87 -13.63 19.04
C PRO A 540 2.57 -13.81 17.68
N GLU A 541 2.90 -12.74 16.95
CA GLU A 541 3.53 -12.72 15.61
C GLU A 541 5.02 -13.09 15.56
N CYS A 542 5.65 -13.28 16.71
CA CYS A 542 7.02 -13.75 16.85
C CYS A 542 7.08 -14.94 17.81
N ALA A 543 8.21 -15.62 17.84
CA ALA A 543 8.53 -16.63 18.85
C ALA A 543 9.82 -16.24 19.58
N LEU A 544 9.91 -16.61 20.87
CA LEU A 544 11.14 -16.41 21.65
C LEU A 544 12.21 -17.45 21.28
N GLU A 545 11.75 -18.65 20.94
CA GLU A 545 12.57 -19.77 20.48
C GLU A 545 12.00 -20.31 19.16
N MET A 546 12.86 -20.81 18.26
CA MET A 546 12.39 -21.34 16.95
C MET A 546 11.46 -22.55 17.09
N HIS A 547 11.56 -23.29 18.20
CA HIS A 547 10.82 -24.52 18.46
C HIS A 547 9.59 -24.30 19.34
N GLU A 548 9.17 -23.05 19.54
CA GLU A 548 8.03 -22.72 20.40
C GLU A 548 6.74 -23.34 19.85
N ASN A 549 6.14 -24.25 20.63
CA ASN A 549 4.88 -24.91 20.28
C ASN A 549 3.64 -24.05 20.57
N THR A 550 3.82 -22.92 21.24
CA THR A 550 2.74 -21.97 21.59
C THR A 550 2.58 -20.81 20.61
N TYR A 551 3.26 -20.83 19.46
CA TYR A 551 3.12 -19.78 18.45
C TYR A 551 1.68 -19.66 17.95
N LYS A 552 1.12 -18.44 18.03
CA LYS A 552 -0.27 -18.13 17.66
C LYS A 552 -0.40 -16.98 16.65
N GLY A 553 0.70 -16.59 16.02
CA GLY A 553 0.72 -15.47 15.08
C GLY A 553 0.08 -15.78 13.73
N THR A 554 0.18 -14.83 12.82
CA THR A 554 -0.46 -14.86 11.50
C THR A 554 0.49 -15.21 10.35
N GLN A 555 1.69 -15.71 10.63
CA GLN A 555 2.59 -16.15 9.58
C GLN A 555 1.99 -17.31 8.79
N ASP A 556 1.97 -17.15 7.46
CA ASP A 556 1.35 -18.05 6.49
C ASP A 556 2.30 -18.46 5.36
N LEU A 557 3.61 -18.23 5.54
CA LEU A 557 4.66 -18.66 4.63
C LEU A 557 5.68 -19.57 5.30
N THR A 558 6.19 -20.53 4.53
CA THR A 558 7.28 -21.41 4.93
C THR A 558 8.62 -20.67 5.04
N ASN A 559 9.64 -21.35 5.55
CA ASN A 559 11.04 -20.88 5.52
C ASN A 559 11.60 -20.67 4.09
N GLU A 560 10.95 -21.23 3.08
CA GLU A 560 11.28 -21.05 1.66
C GLU A 560 10.33 -20.03 0.98
N GLY A 561 9.48 -19.34 1.74
CA GLY A 561 8.56 -18.34 1.18
C GLY A 561 7.44 -18.93 0.32
N ILE A 562 7.11 -20.22 0.51
CA ILE A 562 5.99 -20.89 -0.16
C ILE A 562 4.73 -20.64 0.66
N PRO A 563 3.59 -20.30 0.04
CA PRO A 563 2.35 -20.01 0.76
C PRO A 563 1.71 -21.27 1.34
N CYS A 564 1.28 -21.18 2.59
CA CYS A 564 0.60 -22.25 3.31
C CYS A 564 -0.84 -22.46 2.81
N LEU A 565 -1.23 -23.73 2.73
CA LEU A 565 -2.60 -24.17 2.43
C LEU A 565 -3.50 -24.06 3.65
N PRO A 566 -4.82 -23.87 3.47
CA PRO A 566 -5.76 -23.76 4.59
C PRO A 566 -5.92 -25.10 5.33
N TRP A 567 -5.86 -25.08 6.66
CA TRP A 567 -5.98 -26.31 7.47
C TRP A 567 -7.33 -27.02 7.30
N SER A 568 -8.38 -26.31 6.92
CA SER A 568 -9.70 -26.88 6.63
C SER A 568 -9.80 -27.54 5.24
N GLY A 569 -8.74 -27.48 4.43
CA GLY A 569 -8.75 -27.99 3.06
C GLY A 569 -8.87 -29.51 3.00
N LYS A 570 -9.58 -30.01 1.98
CA LYS A 570 -9.71 -31.46 1.75
C LYS A 570 -8.33 -32.07 1.46
N GLY A 571 -8.02 -33.21 2.09
CA GLY A 571 -6.73 -33.89 1.95
C GLY A 571 -5.65 -33.44 2.94
N ILE A 572 -5.91 -32.41 3.75
CA ILE A 572 -5.01 -31.98 4.82
C ILE A 572 -5.40 -32.69 6.13
N PRO A 573 -4.46 -33.36 6.82
CA PRO A 573 -4.72 -33.94 8.13
C PRO A 573 -4.88 -32.79 9.15
N SER A 574 -6.11 -32.41 9.48
CA SER A 574 -6.40 -31.37 10.49
C SER A 574 -7.32 -31.85 11.59
N ASN A 575 -8.27 -32.74 11.28
CA ASN A 575 -9.17 -33.35 12.27
C ASN A 575 -8.41 -34.20 13.32
N ASP A 576 -7.18 -34.63 13.04
CA ASP A 576 -6.35 -35.41 13.97
C ASP A 576 -5.61 -34.52 14.99
N PHE A 577 -5.54 -33.20 14.74
CA PHE A 577 -4.69 -32.26 15.48
C PHE A 577 -5.45 -31.19 16.25
N PHE A 578 -6.66 -30.86 15.81
CA PHE A 578 -7.51 -29.85 16.43
C PHE A 578 -8.81 -30.48 16.93
N ASN A 579 -9.08 -30.33 18.22
CA ASN A 579 -10.27 -30.92 18.86
C ASN A 579 -11.58 -30.18 18.50
N ASP A 580 -11.49 -28.91 18.06
CA ASP A 580 -12.64 -28.07 17.67
C ASP A 580 -12.53 -27.65 16.19
N LYS A 581 -13.59 -27.93 15.41
CA LYS A 581 -13.68 -27.51 14.00
C LYS A 581 -13.62 -25.98 13.83
N ASN A 582 -14.11 -25.22 14.81
CA ASN A 582 -14.00 -23.77 14.78
C ASN A 582 -12.56 -23.30 14.97
N GLU A 583 -11.73 -24.05 15.69
CA GLU A 583 -10.31 -23.74 15.87
C GLU A 583 -9.52 -23.93 14.57
N VAL A 584 -9.83 -24.98 13.80
CA VAL A 584 -9.27 -25.21 12.45
C VAL A 584 -9.59 -24.03 11.52
N LEU A 585 -10.85 -23.60 11.50
CA LEU A 585 -11.29 -22.49 10.65
C LEU A 585 -10.68 -21.15 11.07
N LYS A 586 -10.58 -20.89 12.39
CA LYS A 586 -9.87 -19.71 12.94
C LYS A 586 -8.39 -19.69 12.61
N THR A 587 -7.77 -20.86 12.44
CA THR A 587 -6.36 -20.98 12.11
C THR A 587 -6.07 -20.60 10.65
N ARG A 588 -7.08 -20.51 9.77
CA ARG A 588 -6.92 -20.16 8.34
C ARG A 588 -5.85 -21.05 7.68
N ASN A 589 -4.73 -20.47 7.30
CA ASN A 589 -3.53 -21.11 6.73
C ASN A 589 -2.27 -20.78 7.55
N TYR A 590 -2.42 -20.33 8.80
CA TYR A 590 -1.29 -19.91 9.62
C TYR A 590 -0.44 -21.09 10.10
N CYS A 591 0.88 -20.88 10.19
CA CYS A 591 1.83 -21.85 10.70
C CYS A 591 1.54 -22.25 12.15
N ARG A 592 1.49 -23.54 12.46
CA ARG A 592 1.23 -24.07 13.81
C ARG A 592 2.10 -25.28 14.10
N ASN A 593 2.24 -25.62 15.39
CA ASN A 593 2.92 -26.85 15.82
C ASN A 593 2.03 -27.71 16.75
N PRO A 594 0.91 -28.26 16.25
CA PRO A 594 -0.03 -28.98 17.11
C PRO A 594 0.54 -30.28 17.70
N LEU A 595 1.56 -30.86 17.08
CA LEU A 595 2.21 -32.10 17.51
C LEU A 595 3.44 -31.88 18.40
N SER A 596 3.78 -30.63 18.74
CA SER A 596 5.04 -30.29 19.43
C SER A 596 6.26 -30.92 18.77
N ASP A 597 6.33 -30.81 17.44
CA ASP A 597 7.47 -31.24 16.63
C ASP A 597 8.73 -30.45 17.00
N ASP A 598 9.85 -31.15 17.18
CA ASP A 598 11.14 -30.57 17.55
C ASP A 598 11.68 -29.60 16.49
N LEU A 599 11.24 -29.68 15.22
CA LEU A 599 11.65 -28.76 14.15
C LEU A 599 10.86 -27.44 14.15
N GLY A 600 9.83 -27.31 14.99
CA GLY A 600 9.06 -26.09 15.20
C GLY A 600 7.76 -26.01 14.40
N SER A 601 7.25 -24.78 14.21
CA SER A 601 5.98 -24.53 13.52
C SER A 601 6.04 -24.88 12.03
N TYR A 602 4.96 -25.45 11.50
CA TYR A 602 4.85 -25.89 10.12
C TYR A 602 3.47 -25.59 9.53
N CYS A 603 3.33 -25.82 8.23
CA CYS A 603 2.08 -25.84 7.50
C CYS A 603 2.15 -26.84 6.34
N TYR A 604 1.06 -27.00 5.60
CA TYR A 604 1.04 -27.80 4.38
C TYR A 604 1.16 -26.90 3.14
N THR A 605 1.88 -27.36 2.12
CA THR A 605 2.11 -26.66 0.86
C THR A 605 1.98 -27.60 -0.33
N PHE A 606 1.91 -27.06 -1.55
CA PHE A 606 2.08 -27.86 -2.77
C PHE A 606 3.56 -28.11 -3.04
N SER A 607 3.92 -29.35 -3.37
CA SER A 607 5.21 -29.71 -3.94
C SER A 607 5.30 -29.28 -5.42
N ARG A 608 6.49 -29.45 -6.03
CA ARG A 608 6.68 -29.27 -7.48
C ARG A 608 5.85 -30.22 -8.33
N THR A 609 5.54 -31.41 -7.81
CA THR A 609 4.63 -32.40 -8.41
C THR A 609 3.17 -32.14 -8.08
N ARG A 610 2.86 -31.05 -7.37
CA ARG A 610 1.52 -30.62 -6.93
C ARG A 610 0.88 -31.56 -5.91
N GLU A 611 1.70 -32.27 -5.15
CA GLU A 611 1.29 -33.08 -4.01
C GLU A 611 1.29 -32.25 -2.72
N ILE A 612 0.37 -32.54 -1.79
CA ILE A 612 0.32 -31.83 -0.51
C ILE A 612 1.41 -32.40 0.41
N VAL A 613 2.34 -31.54 0.82
CA VAL A 613 3.49 -31.91 1.68
C VAL A 613 3.59 -30.99 2.89
N LYS A 614 4.15 -31.50 3.99
CA LYS A 614 4.44 -30.72 5.21
C LYS A 614 5.73 -29.93 5.02
N SER A 615 5.69 -28.63 5.33
CA SER A 615 6.82 -27.71 5.21
C SER A 615 6.92 -26.80 6.44
N TYR A 616 8.15 -26.55 6.90
CA TYR A 616 8.39 -25.78 8.13
C TYR A 616 8.40 -24.28 7.90
N CYS A 617 7.98 -23.52 8.91
CA CYS A 617 7.92 -22.07 8.86
C CYS A 617 9.10 -21.45 9.62
N HIS A 618 9.69 -20.39 9.06
CA HIS A 618 10.70 -19.61 9.77
C HIS A 618 10.03 -18.47 10.55
N ILE A 619 9.67 -18.73 11.81
CA ILE A 619 9.04 -17.72 12.67
C ILE A 619 10.06 -16.65 13.06
N ARG A 620 9.69 -15.37 12.92
CA ARG A 620 10.57 -14.25 13.30
C ARG A 620 10.88 -14.27 14.80
N PRO A 621 12.12 -14.01 15.21
CA PRO A 621 12.45 -13.79 16.62
C PRO A 621 11.80 -12.49 17.11
N CYS A 622 11.41 -12.45 18.39
CA CYS A 622 10.81 -11.26 18.99
C CYS A 622 11.81 -10.09 19.13
N LYS A 623 11.36 -8.86 18.83
CA LYS A 623 12.19 -7.63 18.89
C LYS A 623 12.77 -7.29 20.28
N SER A 624 12.29 -7.93 21.34
CA SER A 624 12.71 -7.65 22.72
C SER A 624 14.18 -8.02 23.04
N GLN A 625 14.92 -8.60 22.09
CA GLN A 625 16.38 -8.78 22.21
C GLN A 625 17.19 -7.50 21.92
N GLU A 626 16.66 -6.57 21.12
CA GLU A 626 17.38 -5.38 20.65
C GLU A 626 16.95 -4.10 21.39
N CYS A 627 15.67 -4.02 21.76
CA CYS A 627 15.03 -2.85 22.35
C CYS A 627 13.93 -3.26 23.33
N ARG A 628 13.37 -2.31 24.10
CA ARG A 628 12.26 -2.56 25.04
C ARG A 628 10.91 -2.23 24.43
N LEU A 629 9.94 -3.13 24.61
CA LEU A 629 8.53 -2.94 24.24
C LEU A 629 7.69 -2.45 25.40
N ALA A 630 7.90 -2.94 26.62
CA ALA A 630 7.34 -2.28 27.78
C ALA A 630 8.09 -0.96 28.01
N GLY A 631 7.40 0.10 28.45
CA GLY A 631 8.07 1.32 28.88
C GLY A 631 9.06 1.03 30.01
N THR A 632 8.73 0.11 30.91
CA THR A 632 9.63 -0.40 31.95
C THR A 632 10.70 -1.38 31.42
N GLY A 633 10.61 -1.91 30.19
CA GLY A 633 11.58 -2.89 29.67
C GLY A 633 11.58 -4.23 30.40
N ASN A 634 10.39 -4.67 30.84
CA ASN A 634 10.15 -5.97 31.47
C ASN A 634 10.35 -7.15 30.52
N ASP A 635 10.20 -6.88 29.23
CA ASP A 635 10.26 -7.83 28.13
C ASP A 635 11.67 -8.00 27.58
N TYR A 636 12.59 -7.09 27.93
CA TYR A 636 13.92 -7.05 27.34
C TYR A 636 14.76 -8.26 27.76
N VAL A 637 15.16 -9.06 26.77
CA VAL A 637 15.98 -10.28 26.92
C VAL A 637 17.36 -10.16 26.25
N GLY A 638 17.73 -8.96 25.80
CA GLY A 638 19.00 -8.73 25.11
C GLY A 638 20.25 -8.91 26.00
N LYS A 639 21.43 -8.80 25.39
CA LYS A 639 22.73 -9.11 26.02
C LYS A 639 23.52 -7.88 26.50
N LEU A 640 22.89 -6.69 26.55
CA LEU A 640 23.54 -5.48 27.05
C LEU A 640 23.96 -5.66 28.51
N ASN A 641 25.22 -5.37 28.84
CA ASN A 641 25.79 -5.51 30.19
C ASN A 641 26.60 -4.27 30.63
N ILE A 642 26.32 -3.12 30.01
CA ILE A 642 26.92 -1.82 30.33
C ILE A 642 25.79 -0.81 30.54
N THR A 643 25.96 0.02 31.55
CA THR A 643 24.99 1.05 31.97
C THR A 643 25.12 2.34 31.15
N ARG A 644 24.16 3.26 31.24
CA ARG A 644 24.20 4.57 30.56
C ARG A 644 25.40 5.41 30.98
N SER A 645 25.85 5.28 32.23
CA SER A 645 27.05 5.94 32.72
C SER A 645 28.35 5.17 32.43
N ASN A 646 28.31 4.19 31.53
CA ASN A 646 29.44 3.37 31.09
C ASN A 646 30.09 2.50 32.18
N ARG A 647 29.31 2.10 33.19
CA ARG A 647 29.73 1.13 34.23
C ARG A 647 29.33 -0.29 33.85
N SER A 648 30.21 -1.26 34.08
CA SER A 648 29.94 -2.69 33.83
C SER A 648 28.98 -3.30 34.86
N CYS A 649 28.09 -4.16 34.36
CA CYS A 649 27.11 -4.87 35.16
C CYS A 649 27.69 -6.09 35.89
N MET A 650 27.26 -6.27 37.14
CA MET A 650 27.48 -7.46 37.97
C MET A 650 26.50 -8.58 37.62
N ALA A 651 26.91 -9.83 37.86
CA ALA A 651 26.00 -10.97 37.76
C ALA A 651 24.86 -10.87 38.80
N TRP A 652 23.63 -11.12 38.37
CA TRP A 652 22.45 -11.08 39.24
C TRP A 652 22.55 -12.06 40.41
N THR A 653 23.12 -13.26 40.17
CA THR A 653 23.34 -14.31 41.17
C THR A 653 24.45 -13.99 42.17
N ALA A 654 25.36 -13.06 41.87
CA ALA A 654 26.45 -12.68 42.76
C ALA A 654 26.00 -11.71 43.88
N THR A 655 24.74 -11.26 43.86
CA THR A 655 24.25 -10.24 44.79
C THR A 655 23.61 -10.84 46.04
N SER A 656 24.23 -10.62 47.20
CA SER A 656 23.81 -11.13 48.51
C SER A 656 22.63 -10.38 49.17
N PHE A 657 21.90 -9.56 48.41
CA PHE A 657 21.18 -8.42 48.98
C PHE A 657 19.67 -8.38 48.81
N LYS A 658 19.05 -9.24 47.99
CA LYS A 658 17.58 -9.39 47.91
C LYS A 658 17.21 -10.70 47.22
N SER A 659 16.23 -11.42 47.75
CA SER A 659 15.54 -12.50 47.03
C SER A 659 14.58 -11.84 46.03
N TYR A 660 14.80 -12.06 44.73
CA TYR A 660 13.90 -11.65 43.68
C TYR A 660 12.96 -12.80 43.33
N ASN A 661 11.72 -12.49 42.95
CA ASN A 661 10.84 -13.47 42.35
C ASN A 661 11.33 -13.74 40.91
N GLU A 662 11.79 -14.96 40.64
CA GLU A 662 12.34 -15.37 39.33
C GLU A 662 11.36 -15.11 38.17
N THR A 663 10.06 -15.21 38.43
CA THR A 663 9.00 -14.94 37.44
C THR A 663 8.97 -13.50 36.93
N LEU A 664 9.64 -12.56 37.62
CA LEU A 664 9.72 -11.15 37.20
C LEU A 664 10.84 -10.88 36.19
N PHE A 665 11.77 -11.83 36.01
CA PHE A 665 12.76 -11.77 34.95
C PHE A 665 12.13 -12.16 33.62
N ALA A 666 12.48 -11.41 32.56
CA ALA A 666 12.05 -11.72 31.20
C ALA A 666 12.49 -13.13 30.77
N ASP A 667 13.64 -13.58 31.27
CA ASP A 667 14.24 -14.90 31.01
C ASP A 667 13.59 -16.03 31.83
N LYS A 668 12.62 -15.72 32.71
CA LYS A 668 11.93 -16.63 33.65
C LYS A 668 12.81 -17.27 34.73
N LYS A 669 14.13 -17.33 34.53
CA LYS A 669 15.14 -17.81 35.49
C LYS A 669 16.23 -16.76 35.69
N ILE A 670 16.72 -16.64 36.92
CA ILE A 670 17.74 -15.65 37.27
C ILE A 670 19.13 -16.01 36.72
N GLU A 671 19.45 -17.29 36.55
CA GLU A 671 20.74 -17.72 36.01
C GLU A 671 20.90 -17.31 34.54
N ASP A 672 19.82 -17.35 33.77
CA ASP A 672 19.81 -17.05 32.34
C ASP A 672 20.01 -15.55 32.07
N ALA A 673 19.61 -14.69 33.01
CA ALA A 673 19.86 -13.25 32.95
C ALA A 673 21.35 -12.88 33.10
N LYS A 674 22.21 -13.78 33.62
CA LYS A 674 23.66 -13.57 33.80
C LYS A 674 23.99 -12.22 34.45
N ASN A 675 24.66 -11.33 33.73
CA ASN A 675 24.93 -9.93 34.10
C ASN A 675 24.29 -8.94 33.12
N TYR A 676 23.28 -9.38 32.38
CA TYR A 676 22.60 -8.54 31.40
C TYR A 676 21.61 -7.59 32.08
N CYS A 677 21.36 -6.45 31.46
CA CYS A 677 20.41 -5.45 31.92
C CYS A 677 18.99 -6.01 31.94
N ARG A 678 18.30 -5.90 33.08
CA ARG A 678 16.93 -6.42 33.28
C ARG A 678 16.12 -5.47 34.17
N ASN A 679 14.80 -5.64 34.20
CA ASN A 679 13.96 -4.86 35.11
C ASN A 679 13.01 -5.75 35.96
N PRO A 680 13.55 -6.52 36.92
CA PRO A 680 12.72 -7.35 37.79
C PRO A 680 11.88 -6.53 38.79
N THR A 681 12.12 -5.22 38.93
CA THR A 681 11.43 -4.34 39.88
C THR A 681 10.35 -3.47 39.24
N ARG A 682 10.11 -3.60 37.93
CA ARG A 682 9.15 -2.78 37.17
C ARG A 682 9.44 -1.27 37.26
N ASN A 683 10.72 -0.91 37.37
CA ASN A 683 11.12 0.49 37.49
C ASN A 683 10.74 1.31 36.24
N LEU A 684 10.18 2.51 36.43
CA LEU A 684 9.75 3.38 35.33
C LEU A 684 10.87 3.81 34.40
N ALA A 685 12.09 3.92 34.90
CA ALA A 685 13.23 4.35 34.09
C ALA A 685 13.64 3.31 33.04
N GLY A 686 13.37 2.02 33.28
CA GLY A 686 13.71 0.93 32.37
C GLY A 686 14.61 -0.15 32.97
N SER A 687 15.19 -0.95 32.07
CA SER A 687 16.17 -1.98 32.40
C SER A 687 17.40 -1.38 33.06
N TRP A 688 17.85 -2.02 34.14
CA TRP A 688 18.96 -1.59 34.98
C TRP A 688 19.82 -2.79 35.35
N CYS A 689 20.95 -2.56 36.00
CA CYS A 689 21.76 -3.62 36.57
C CYS A 689 22.51 -3.13 37.82
N TYR A 690 23.00 -4.08 38.62
CA TYR A 690 23.98 -3.79 39.66
C TYR A 690 25.33 -3.47 39.03
N THR A 691 26.06 -2.49 39.57
CA THR A 691 27.38 -2.11 39.03
C THR A 691 28.51 -2.55 39.96
N ASN A 692 29.71 -2.73 39.40
CA ASN A 692 30.92 -2.99 40.17
C ASN A 692 31.41 -1.78 41.01
N ASP A 693 30.82 -0.59 40.86
CA ASP A 693 31.21 0.62 41.61
C ASP A 693 30.48 0.65 42.97
N SER A 694 31.24 0.60 44.06
CA SER A 694 30.70 0.60 45.43
C SER A 694 29.99 1.89 45.80
N ARG A 695 30.25 3.01 45.11
CA ARG A 695 29.59 4.31 45.32
C ARG A 695 28.26 4.42 44.57
N PHE A 696 28.07 3.61 43.52
CA PHE A 696 26.89 3.68 42.66
C PHE A 696 26.35 2.28 42.36
N ARG A 697 25.67 1.73 43.35
CA ARG A 697 25.32 0.31 43.43
C ARG A 697 24.46 -0.23 42.29
N TYR A 698 23.61 0.59 41.68
CA TYR A 698 22.75 0.22 40.56
C TYR A 698 22.68 1.41 39.59
N ASP A 699 22.58 1.14 38.30
CA ASP A 699 22.42 2.15 37.26
C ASP A 699 21.53 1.63 36.13
N ILE A 700 20.93 2.56 35.38
CA ILE A 700 20.08 2.27 34.23
C ILE A 700 20.93 1.90 33.04
N CYS A 701 20.45 0.95 32.27
CA CYS A 701 21.05 0.58 31.00
C CYS A 701 20.40 1.31 29.84
N ASN A 702 21.17 1.51 28.77
CA ASN A 702 20.68 2.23 27.59
C ASN A 702 19.84 1.36 26.65
N VAL A 703 18.79 0.73 27.18
CA VAL A 703 17.83 -0.05 26.38
C VAL A 703 16.77 0.90 25.83
N ARG A 704 16.82 1.16 24.53
CA ARG A 704 15.91 2.11 23.86
C ARG A 704 14.52 1.51 23.67
N ASP A 705 13.51 2.36 23.66
CA ASP A 705 12.17 1.98 23.19
C ASP A 705 12.24 1.63 21.70
N CYS A 706 11.50 0.60 21.28
CA CYS A 706 11.58 0.09 19.92
C CYS A 706 11.01 1.02 18.85
N ASP A 707 10.06 1.90 19.23
CA ASP A 707 9.25 2.64 18.24
C ASP A 707 9.43 4.15 18.34
N LYS A 708 9.60 4.71 19.56
CA LYS A 708 9.65 6.17 19.78
C LYS A 708 10.94 6.59 20.52
N PRO A 709 11.52 7.77 20.21
CA PRO A 709 12.67 8.29 20.95
C PRO A 709 12.27 8.66 22.38
N GLU A 710 13.04 8.17 23.36
CA GLU A 710 12.82 8.44 24.79
C GLU A 710 12.85 9.93 25.11
N GLU A 711 13.67 10.68 24.37
CA GLU A 711 13.87 12.13 24.47
C GLU A 711 12.60 12.96 24.18
N CYS A 712 11.52 12.33 23.71
CA CYS A 712 10.26 13.00 23.40
C CYS A 712 9.07 12.34 24.13
N ILE A 713 9.36 11.54 25.15
CA ILE A 713 8.37 10.82 25.95
C ILE A 713 8.27 11.43 27.35
N VAL A 714 7.05 11.75 27.77
CA VAL A 714 6.72 12.21 29.13
C VAL A 714 6.04 11.06 29.87
N ILE A 715 6.49 10.76 31.09
CA ILE A 715 5.88 9.73 31.94
C ILE A 715 5.07 10.41 33.05
N ILE A 716 3.81 10.00 33.24
CA ILE A 716 2.88 10.59 34.21
C ILE A 716 2.53 9.57 35.29
N ARG A 717 2.53 9.99 36.56
CA ARG A 717 2.53 9.06 37.71
C ARG A 717 1.27 9.04 38.60
N GLN A 718 0.38 10.05 38.58
CA GLN A 718 -0.84 10.04 39.42
C GLN A 718 -1.94 11.04 38.96
N LYS A 719 -3.12 10.96 39.58
CA LYS A 719 -4.34 11.75 39.36
C LYS A 719 -4.22 13.12 40.03
N GLY A 720 -4.13 14.18 39.23
CA GLY A 720 -4.04 15.56 39.68
C GLY A 720 -3.56 16.49 38.56
N THR A 721 -3.94 17.77 38.61
CA THR A 721 -3.53 18.79 37.65
C THR A 721 -2.24 19.47 38.13
N ALA A 722 -1.08 18.90 37.83
CA ALA A 722 0.22 19.48 38.24
C ALA A 722 0.63 20.70 37.39
N SER A 723 0.20 20.76 36.13
CA SER A 723 0.50 21.87 35.23
C SER A 723 -0.55 22.04 34.15
N ASP A 724 -0.82 23.30 33.81
CA ASP A 724 -1.69 23.69 32.72
C ASP A 724 -0.83 24.05 31.50
N ILE A 725 -1.13 23.47 30.35
CA ILE A 725 -0.43 23.67 29.07
C ILE A 725 -1.25 24.62 28.22
N HIS A 726 -0.60 25.61 27.60
CA HIS A 726 -1.29 26.47 26.65
C HIS A 726 -1.65 25.70 25.38
N ILE A 727 -2.91 25.76 24.96
CA ILE A 727 -3.36 25.18 23.69
C ILE A 727 -2.90 26.08 22.55
N LEU A 728 -2.04 25.56 21.68
CA LEU A 728 -1.48 26.33 20.58
C LEU A 728 -2.49 26.47 19.43
N PRO A 729 -2.46 27.58 18.65
CA PRO A 729 -3.41 27.83 17.57
C PRO A 729 -3.48 26.71 16.52
N GLN A 730 -2.36 26.07 16.18
CA GLN A 730 -2.30 24.97 15.21
C GLN A 730 -3.07 23.72 15.68
N TRP A 731 -3.23 23.53 16.99
CA TRP A 731 -4.02 22.41 17.54
C TRP A 731 -5.53 22.66 17.44
N LYS A 732 -5.93 23.88 17.07
CA LYS A 732 -7.33 24.26 16.80
C LYS A 732 -7.68 24.17 15.30
N ALA A 733 -6.68 24.13 14.41
CA ALA A 733 -6.88 23.89 12.98
C ALA A 733 -7.47 22.48 12.76
N GLY A 734 -8.19 22.27 11.65
CA GLY A 734 -8.72 20.94 11.31
C GLY A 734 -8.35 20.48 9.91
N GLY A 735 -8.77 19.26 9.57
CA GLY A 735 -8.26 18.49 8.43
C GLY A 735 -7.11 17.56 8.85
N ALA A 736 -6.64 16.70 7.93
CA ALA A 736 -5.66 15.63 8.19
C ALA A 736 -4.28 16.10 8.71
N HIS A 737 -4.00 17.41 8.66
CA HIS A 737 -2.76 18.02 9.16
C HIS A 737 -2.97 18.98 10.35
N GLY A 738 -4.20 19.07 10.90
CA GLY A 738 -4.55 19.93 12.03
C GLY A 738 -4.80 19.15 13.32
N GLY A 739 -4.58 19.79 14.48
CA GLY A 739 -4.79 19.17 15.80
C GLY A 739 -3.50 18.89 16.57
N LEU A 740 -3.63 18.41 17.81
CA LEU A 740 -2.52 17.92 18.63
C LEU A 740 -2.23 16.46 18.29
N HIS A 741 -1.03 16.18 17.79
CA HIS A 741 -0.56 14.82 17.52
C HIS A 741 0.20 14.27 18.73
N PHE A 742 -0.26 13.14 19.25
CA PHE A 742 0.40 12.47 20.38
C PHE A 742 0.23 10.97 20.29
N ALA A 743 1.14 10.23 20.90
CA ALA A 743 0.95 8.79 21.10
C ALA A 743 0.91 8.46 22.59
N ALA A 744 0.07 7.49 22.96
CA ALA A 744 -0.05 7.00 24.32
C ALA A 744 0.38 5.55 24.40
N LYS A 745 0.98 5.16 25.53
CA LYS A 745 1.44 3.80 25.78
C LYS A 745 1.27 3.41 27.24
N GLN A 746 0.83 2.18 27.44
CA GLN A 746 0.85 1.52 28.74
C GLN A 746 2.31 1.30 29.14
N TRP A 747 2.80 2.15 30.06
CA TRP A 747 4.21 2.14 30.41
C TRP A 747 4.61 0.87 31.17
N ASN A 748 3.75 0.45 32.11
CA ASN A 748 3.85 -0.82 32.81
C ASN A 748 2.73 -1.77 32.36
N PRO A 749 3.05 -2.88 31.67
CA PRO A 749 2.06 -3.81 31.12
C PRO A 749 1.19 -4.50 32.19
N ASP A 750 1.65 -4.57 33.44
CA ASP A 750 0.96 -5.26 34.54
C ASP A 750 -0.17 -4.41 35.18
N GLN A 751 -0.42 -3.18 34.69
CA GLN A 751 -1.32 -2.21 35.33
C GLN A 751 -2.31 -1.58 34.35
N GLN A 752 -3.55 -1.32 34.77
CA GLN A 752 -4.55 -0.69 33.88
C GLN A 752 -4.13 0.72 33.43
N ILE A 753 -4.46 1.07 32.19
CA ILE A 753 -4.15 2.37 31.60
C ILE A 753 -5.43 3.14 31.25
N GLY A 754 -5.39 4.45 31.46
CA GLY A 754 -6.34 5.39 30.89
C GLY A 754 -5.71 6.78 30.86
N ALA A 755 -5.88 7.50 29.76
CA ALA A 755 -5.43 8.87 29.61
C ALA A 755 -6.61 9.82 29.82
N VAL A 756 -6.36 10.92 30.49
CA VAL A 756 -7.35 11.97 30.73
C VAL A 756 -6.76 13.27 30.22
N PHE A 757 -7.51 13.95 29.36
CA PHE A 757 -7.22 15.31 28.89
C PHE A 757 -8.32 16.22 29.43
N GLU A 758 -7.94 17.20 30.26
CA GLU A 758 -8.86 18.20 30.81
C GLU A 758 -8.52 19.56 30.20
N PHE A 759 -9.52 20.20 29.61
CA PHE A 759 -9.41 21.52 28.99
C PHE A 759 -10.19 22.55 29.79
N LYS A 760 -9.63 23.75 29.95
CA LYS A 760 -10.14 24.80 30.84
C LYS A 760 -10.25 26.13 30.10
N SER A 761 -11.22 26.93 30.51
CA SER A 761 -11.39 28.33 30.10
C SER A 761 -10.24 29.22 30.60
N LEU A 762 -10.18 30.47 30.13
CA LEU A 762 -9.20 31.46 30.59
C LEU A 762 -9.27 31.70 32.10
N GLU A 763 -10.48 31.83 32.66
CA GLU A 763 -10.74 32.05 34.08
C GLU A 763 -10.70 30.74 34.91
N LYS A 764 -10.61 29.58 34.23
CA LYS A 764 -10.59 28.23 34.81
C LYS A 764 -11.86 27.86 35.60
N ASP A 765 -12.96 28.53 35.30
CA ASP A 765 -14.29 28.33 35.88
C ASP A 765 -15.10 27.23 35.17
N GLN A 766 -14.84 27.04 33.87
CA GLN A 766 -15.46 26.02 33.02
C GLN A 766 -14.42 25.00 32.57
N SER A 767 -14.80 23.72 32.54
CA SER A 767 -13.92 22.65 32.12
C SER A 767 -14.63 21.55 31.34
N MET A 768 -13.87 20.91 30.47
CA MET A 768 -14.29 19.74 29.72
C MET A 768 -13.21 18.67 29.85
N LYS A 769 -13.61 17.40 29.91
CA LYS A 769 -12.70 16.29 30.20
C LYS A 769 -12.95 15.13 29.25
N LEU A 770 -11.92 14.82 28.46
CA LEU A 770 -11.86 13.66 27.58
C LEU A 770 -11.11 12.54 28.30
N VAL A 771 -11.73 11.36 28.40
CA VAL A 771 -11.16 10.16 29.00
C VAL A 771 -11.01 9.10 27.91
N ILE A 772 -9.81 8.56 27.79
CA ILE A 772 -9.40 7.59 26.76
C ILE A 772 -8.95 6.32 27.48
N GLY A 773 -9.64 5.20 27.24
CA GLY A 773 -9.30 3.88 27.80
C GLY A 773 -9.97 3.55 29.15
N GLU A 774 -11.17 4.06 29.43
CA GLU A 774 -11.92 3.68 30.65
C GLU A 774 -12.57 2.28 30.51
N LYS A 775 -12.85 1.61 31.65
CA LYS A 775 -13.39 0.22 31.75
C LYS A 775 -12.59 -0.79 30.92
N GLU A 776 -11.45 -1.23 31.45
CA GLU A 776 -10.58 -2.23 30.78
C GLU A 776 -10.04 -1.76 29.41
N ASN A 777 -9.83 -0.46 29.24
CA ASN A 777 -9.28 0.13 28.01
C ASN A 777 -10.21 -0.01 26.79
N GLU A 778 -11.52 0.08 27.03
CA GLU A 778 -12.54 -0.08 25.98
C GLU A 778 -13.45 1.14 25.78
N LYS A 779 -13.28 2.23 26.53
CA LYS A 779 -14.16 3.39 26.41
C LYS A 779 -13.45 4.70 26.18
N VAL A 780 -14.05 5.52 25.33
CA VAL A 780 -13.78 6.95 25.22
C VAL A 780 -14.99 7.70 25.77
N GLN A 781 -14.78 8.60 26.73
CA GLN A 781 -15.84 9.34 27.40
C GLN A 781 -15.53 10.83 27.41
N MET A 782 -16.57 11.64 27.23
CA MET A 782 -16.48 13.09 27.24
C MET A 782 -17.38 13.66 28.33
N TYR A 783 -16.81 14.50 29.17
CA TYR A 783 -17.50 15.23 30.23
C TYR A 783 -17.45 16.73 29.96
N TYR A 784 -18.55 17.43 30.19
CA TYR A 784 -18.63 18.89 30.11
C TYR A 784 -19.19 19.43 31.43
N ASN A 785 -18.43 20.31 32.11
CA ASN A 785 -18.74 20.79 33.46
C ASN A 785 -19.14 19.67 34.44
N SER A 786 -18.36 18.57 34.43
CA SER A 786 -18.57 17.35 35.25
C SER A 786 -19.73 16.45 34.86
N TYR A 787 -20.53 16.77 33.83
CA TYR A 787 -21.58 15.88 33.32
C TYR A 787 -21.08 15.06 32.14
N LEU A 788 -21.35 13.76 32.13
CA LEU A 788 -21.06 12.89 30.98
C LEU A 788 -21.99 13.28 29.82
N VAL A 789 -21.41 13.75 28.72
CA VAL A 789 -22.15 14.22 27.55
C VAL A 789 -22.09 13.25 26.37
N LYS A 790 -21.05 12.41 26.28
CA LYS A 790 -20.93 11.38 25.24
C LYS A 790 -20.01 10.24 25.69
N GLU A 791 -20.34 9.02 25.28
CA GLU A 791 -19.45 7.86 25.41
C GLU A 791 -19.44 7.01 24.12
N LYS A 792 -18.33 6.34 23.86
CA LYS A 792 -18.20 5.35 22.78
C LYS A 792 -17.36 4.16 23.30
N THR A 793 -17.82 2.95 23.01
CA THR A 793 -17.10 1.72 23.33
C THR A 793 -16.31 1.27 22.10
N LEU A 794 -15.03 0.96 22.29
CA LEU A 794 -14.05 0.55 21.28
C LEU A 794 -13.14 -0.50 21.89
N SER A 795 -13.16 -1.73 21.38
CA SER A 795 -12.30 -2.81 21.91
C SER A 795 -10.82 -2.53 21.63
N HIS A 796 -9.98 -2.72 22.65
CA HIS A 796 -8.51 -2.63 22.55
C HIS A 796 -7.96 -1.25 22.12
N LEU A 797 -8.43 -0.17 22.74
CA LEU A 797 -8.08 1.19 22.34
C LEU A 797 -6.56 1.49 22.40
N MET A 798 -5.88 1.07 23.48
CA MET A 798 -4.42 1.14 23.64
C MET A 798 -3.81 -0.25 23.88
N HIS A 799 -2.99 -0.76 22.97
CA HIS A 799 -2.42 -2.10 23.11
C HIS A 799 -1.26 -2.16 24.13
N SER A 800 -1.16 -3.27 24.87
CA SER A 800 -0.05 -3.47 25.80
C SER A 800 1.30 -3.54 25.07
N GLY A 801 2.29 -2.79 25.56
CA GLY A 801 3.64 -2.75 24.97
C GLY A 801 3.75 -2.03 23.62
N LYS A 802 2.68 -1.39 23.12
CA LYS A 802 2.68 -0.62 21.86
C LYS A 802 2.29 0.84 22.09
N TRP A 803 2.79 1.71 21.23
CA TRP A 803 2.31 3.07 21.12
C TRP A 803 1.04 3.11 20.28
N THR A 804 0.04 3.83 20.76
CA THR A 804 -1.15 4.17 19.97
C THR A 804 -1.11 5.66 19.67
N SER A 805 -0.99 6.00 18.40
CA SER A 805 -0.93 7.37 17.89
C SER A 805 -2.32 7.95 17.64
N PHE A 806 -2.54 9.18 18.09
CA PHE A 806 -3.79 9.91 17.99
C PHE A 806 -3.55 11.33 17.45
N TRP A 807 -4.52 11.84 16.72
CA TRP A 807 -4.71 13.28 16.53
C TRP A 807 -5.91 13.73 17.37
N LEU A 808 -5.80 14.91 17.99
CA LEU A 808 -6.82 15.50 18.85
C LEU A 808 -7.07 16.95 18.45
N GLN A 809 -8.25 17.21 17.91
CA GLN A 809 -8.69 18.53 17.51
C GLN A 809 -9.48 19.18 18.64
N ILE A 810 -9.08 20.39 19.04
CA ILE A 810 -9.62 21.09 20.20
C ILE A 810 -10.16 22.45 19.76
N ARG A 811 -11.48 22.59 19.66
CA ARG A 811 -12.15 23.82 19.19
C ARG A 811 -13.23 24.27 20.17
N LYS A 812 -13.74 25.48 19.98
CA LYS A 812 -14.86 26.02 20.74
C LYS A 812 -16.11 25.15 20.57
N GLY A 813 -16.48 24.44 21.63
CA GLY A 813 -17.66 23.56 21.62
C GLY A 813 -17.55 22.36 20.69
N GLU A 814 -16.33 21.96 20.28
CA GLU A 814 -16.10 20.81 19.42
C GLU A 814 -14.80 20.11 19.85
N ILE A 815 -14.87 18.79 20.04
CA ILE A 815 -13.70 17.91 20.19
C ILE A 815 -13.84 16.76 19.21
N ALA A 816 -12.76 16.52 18.46
CA ALA A 816 -12.61 15.32 17.65
C ALA A 816 -11.29 14.63 18.00
N LEU A 817 -11.35 13.31 18.13
CA LEU A 817 -10.23 12.42 18.37
C LEU A 817 -10.24 11.39 17.24
N GLY A 818 -9.08 11.11 16.66
CA GLY A 818 -8.90 10.06 15.68
C GLY A 818 -7.54 9.39 15.82
N TYR A 819 -7.35 8.31 15.09
CA TYR A 819 -6.03 7.69 14.97
C TYR A 819 -5.22 8.49 13.97
N GLU A 820 -3.93 8.69 14.22
CA GLU A 820 -3.03 9.51 13.37
C GLU A 820 -3.06 9.11 11.88
N ASP A 821 -3.34 7.82 11.61
CA ASP A 821 -3.34 7.24 10.27
C ASP A 821 -4.75 7.03 9.67
N VAL A 822 -5.78 7.62 10.29
CA VAL A 822 -7.18 7.49 9.86
C VAL A 822 -7.80 8.89 9.79
N GLU A 823 -8.24 9.30 8.60
CA GLU A 823 -8.86 10.61 8.39
C GLU A 823 -10.19 10.74 9.15
N THR A 824 -10.95 9.64 9.24
CA THR A 824 -12.22 9.65 9.98
C THR A 824 -11.98 9.67 11.48
N ALA A 825 -12.62 10.59 12.18
CA ALA A 825 -12.55 10.66 13.63
C ALA A 825 -13.10 9.40 14.29
N LEU A 826 -12.36 8.86 15.26
CA LEU A 826 -12.81 7.73 16.08
C LEU A 826 -13.87 8.18 17.09
N PHE A 827 -13.82 9.43 17.54
CA PHE A 827 -14.77 10.01 18.50
C PHE A 827 -14.91 11.50 18.24
N GLU A 828 -16.15 11.97 18.12
CA GLU A 828 -16.46 13.40 17.94
C GLU A 828 -17.54 13.82 18.92
N TRP A 829 -17.45 15.03 19.45
CA TRP A 829 -18.49 15.63 20.24
C TRP A 829 -18.62 17.12 19.91
N THR A 830 -19.85 17.57 19.79
CA THR A 830 -20.21 18.98 19.57
C THR A 830 -21.18 19.43 20.66
N HIS A 831 -21.01 20.65 21.15
CA HIS A 831 -21.90 21.27 22.13
C HIS A 831 -23.19 21.74 21.44
N ASP A 832 -24.35 21.45 22.03
CA ASP A 832 -25.68 21.74 21.46
C ASP A 832 -25.88 23.23 21.08
N TYR A 833 -25.20 24.13 21.81
CA TYR A 833 -25.23 25.57 21.58
C TYR A 833 -23.79 26.13 21.44
N GLN A 834 -23.25 26.20 20.22
CA GLN A 834 -21.87 26.66 19.97
C GLN A 834 -21.60 28.09 20.49
N ASN A 835 -22.61 28.96 20.49
CA ASN A 835 -22.46 30.33 20.97
C ASN A 835 -22.20 30.42 22.48
N THR A 836 -22.70 29.46 23.26
CA THR A 836 -22.54 29.42 24.72
C THR A 836 -21.43 28.48 25.17
N ALA A 837 -20.80 27.75 24.25
CA ALA A 837 -19.66 26.90 24.56
C ALA A 837 -18.44 27.77 24.93
N PHE A 838 -17.65 27.32 25.90
CA PHE A 838 -16.45 28.05 26.31
C PHE A 838 -15.29 27.80 25.35
N GLU A 839 -14.36 28.74 25.29
CA GLU A 839 -13.12 28.62 24.51
C GLU A 839 -12.07 27.88 25.34
N PRO A 840 -11.58 26.71 24.92
CA PRO A 840 -10.50 26.02 25.61
C PRO A 840 -9.18 26.78 25.38
N ILE A 841 -8.55 27.21 26.48
CA ILE A 841 -7.27 27.94 26.48
C ILE A 841 -6.14 27.08 27.07
N PHE A 842 -6.46 26.35 28.14
CA PHE A 842 -5.51 25.48 28.81
C PHE A 842 -5.89 24.02 28.65
N MET A 843 -4.90 23.15 28.59
CA MET A 843 -5.04 21.70 28.60
C MET A 843 -4.14 21.11 29.68
N SER A 844 -4.62 20.11 30.40
CA SER A 844 -3.80 19.28 31.28
C SER A 844 -4.03 17.82 30.94
N TYR A 845 -3.00 17.00 31.09
CA TYR A 845 -3.09 15.56 30.87
C TYR A 845 -2.69 14.80 32.13
N MET A 846 -3.39 13.70 32.41
CA MET A 846 -3.18 12.88 33.60
C MET A 846 -3.48 11.41 33.35
N SER A 847 -3.00 10.54 34.26
CA SER A 847 -3.33 9.11 34.28
C SER A 847 -4.62 8.86 35.07
N LEU A 848 -5.51 8.03 34.52
CA LEU A 848 -6.80 7.69 35.12
C LEU A 848 -6.66 6.82 36.38
N PHE A 849 -5.81 5.79 36.33
CA PHE A 849 -5.72 4.71 37.32
C PHE A 849 -4.51 4.80 38.25
N LEU A 850 -3.84 5.96 38.33
CA LEU A 850 -2.55 6.14 39.02
C LEU A 850 -1.41 5.25 38.49
N SER A 851 -1.65 4.59 37.36
CA SER A 851 -0.67 3.75 36.70
C SER A 851 0.17 4.60 35.76
N PRO A 852 1.44 4.26 35.55
CA PRO A 852 2.33 5.10 34.76
C PRO A 852 1.89 5.10 33.28
N LEU A 853 1.66 6.29 32.75
CA LEU A 853 1.26 6.54 31.38
C LEU A 853 2.43 7.19 30.64
N GLY A 854 2.86 6.60 29.52
CA GLY A 854 3.79 7.24 28.60
C GLY A 854 3.02 8.04 27.55
N LEU A 855 3.36 9.32 27.39
CA LEU A 855 2.88 10.16 26.30
C LEU A 855 4.08 10.59 25.45
N PHE A 856 4.00 10.32 24.16
CA PHE A 856 4.94 10.79 23.15
C PHE A 856 4.32 11.98 22.42
N PHE A 857 5.11 13.03 22.25
CA PHE A 857 4.77 14.19 21.43
C PHE A 857 5.88 14.39 20.40
N ASN A 858 5.56 15.03 19.27
CA ASN A 858 6.57 15.30 18.25
C ASN A 858 7.73 16.14 18.84
N CYS A 859 8.96 15.74 18.59
CA CYS A 859 10.16 16.36 19.17
C CYS A 859 10.30 17.85 18.82
N ASP A 860 9.70 18.30 17.72
CA ASP A 860 9.75 19.71 17.27
C ASP A 860 8.68 20.60 17.93
N GLU A 861 7.66 20.03 18.58
CA GLU A 861 6.55 20.80 19.15
C GLU A 861 6.84 21.27 20.59
N CYS A 862 7.15 22.54 20.77
CA CYS A 862 7.34 23.12 22.10
C CYS A 862 6.04 23.20 22.91
N HIS A 863 6.03 22.63 24.11
CA HIS A 863 4.91 22.81 25.06
C HIS A 863 5.26 23.89 26.07
N ILE A 864 4.37 24.87 26.22
CA ILE A 864 4.47 25.92 27.24
C ILE A 864 3.60 25.51 28.42
N GLU A 865 4.24 25.13 29.53
CA GLU A 865 3.55 24.67 30.74
C GLU A 865 3.60 25.72 31.85
N ASN A 866 2.48 25.92 32.53
CA ASN A 866 2.35 26.72 33.75
C ASN A 866 2.24 25.80 34.97
N VAL A 867 3.21 25.88 35.89
CA VAL A 867 3.24 25.12 37.14
C VAL A 867 2.95 26.01 38.35
N THR A 868 2.10 25.53 39.26
CA THR A 868 1.68 26.27 40.46
C THR A 868 1.86 25.48 41.76
N ASN A 869 2.28 24.22 41.68
CA ASN A 869 2.52 23.35 42.84
C ASN A 869 3.82 22.56 42.67
N SER A 870 4.21 21.80 43.71
CA SER A 870 5.45 21.02 43.75
C SER A 870 5.18 19.52 43.91
N ASP A 871 4.17 19.00 43.21
CA ASP A 871 3.77 17.60 43.33
C ASP A 871 4.67 16.64 42.51
N PHE A 872 5.52 17.18 41.62
CA PHE A 872 6.48 16.44 40.78
C PHE A 872 5.87 15.22 40.04
N LEU A 873 4.62 15.35 39.55
CA LEU A 873 3.82 14.25 38.99
C LEU A 873 4.17 13.86 37.54
N LYS A 874 4.93 14.71 36.84
CA LYS A 874 5.42 14.47 35.47
C LYS A 874 6.92 14.24 35.50
N LEU A 875 7.36 13.13 34.93
CA LEU A 875 8.77 12.80 34.75
C LEU A 875 9.15 13.05 33.29
N PHE A 876 10.14 13.91 33.10
CA PHE A 876 10.68 14.27 31.81
C PHE A 876 12.11 13.72 31.65
N PRO A 877 12.48 13.17 30.49
CA PRO A 877 13.86 12.82 30.18
C PRO A 877 14.69 14.10 30.05
N LEU A 878 15.96 14.09 30.46
CA LEU A 878 16.82 15.29 30.32
C LEU A 878 17.04 15.74 28.87
N GLY A 879 16.96 14.80 27.93
CA GLY A 879 17.01 15.07 26.49
C GLY A 879 15.73 15.68 25.91
N LEU A 880 14.75 16.08 26.75
CA LEU A 880 13.44 16.54 26.29
C LEU A 880 13.55 17.49 25.09
N ARG A 881 12.85 17.15 23.98
CA ARG A 881 12.83 17.89 22.70
C ARG A 881 14.15 17.90 21.91
N ARG A 882 15.01 16.90 22.08
CA ARG A 882 16.20 16.72 21.23
C ARG A 882 16.05 15.50 20.34
N LYS A 883 16.39 15.66 19.06
CA LYS A 883 16.39 14.57 18.06
C LYS A 883 17.66 13.74 18.05
N ASP A 884 18.75 14.26 18.61
CA ASP A 884 20.02 13.54 18.65
C ASP A 884 19.90 12.32 19.55
N ARG A 885 20.55 11.21 19.19
CA ARG A 885 20.48 9.98 19.98
C ARG A 885 21.72 9.85 20.86
N LYS A 886 21.82 10.67 21.90
CA LYS A 886 22.98 10.65 22.82
C LYS A 886 22.76 9.72 24.01
N PRO A 887 23.80 8.97 24.43
CA PRO A 887 23.68 8.02 25.54
C PRO A 887 23.54 8.70 26.92
N LEU A 888 23.99 9.95 27.05
CA LEU A 888 23.88 10.74 28.27
C LEU A 888 23.72 12.23 27.95
N TYR A 889 22.68 12.84 28.53
CA TYR A 889 22.51 14.29 28.53
C TYR A 889 22.97 14.82 29.88
N ASN A 890 23.83 15.82 29.84
CA ASN A 890 24.47 16.39 31.01
C ASN A 890 24.11 17.88 31.21
N SER A 891 23.11 18.35 30.46
CA SER A 891 22.64 19.74 30.50
C SER A 891 21.19 19.86 30.06
N ILE A 892 20.48 20.82 30.65
CA ILE A 892 19.14 21.23 30.28
C ILE A 892 19.05 22.76 30.30
N CYS A 893 18.43 23.32 29.26
CA CYS A 893 18.17 24.76 29.16
C CYS A 893 16.69 25.01 29.38
N PHE A 894 16.34 25.83 30.38
CA PHE A 894 15.00 26.29 30.65
C PHE A 894 14.84 27.74 30.21
N LYS A 895 13.66 28.06 29.67
CA LYS A 895 13.19 29.44 29.57
C LYS A 895 12.02 29.62 30.51
N LEU A 896 12.12 30.56 31.43
CA LEU A 896 11.21 30.72 32.56
C LEU A 896 10.62 32.13 32.61
N ARG A 897 9.38 32.25 33.08
CA ARG A 897 8.76 33.52 33.51
C ARG A 897 7.76 33.26 34.62
N GLY A 898 7.62 34.17 35.56
CA GLY A 898 6.68 34.01 36.68
C GLY A 898 7.16 34.64 37.98
N ILE A 899 6.59 34.17 39.09
CA ILE A 899 6.89 34.62 40.46
C ILE A 899 6.97 33.41 41.41
N GLY A 900 7.73 33.54 42.51
CA GLY A 900 7.84 32.53 43.55
C GLY A 900 9.15 31.74 43.48
N VAL A 901 9.10 30.45 43.79
CA VAL A 901 10.28 29.57 43.78
C VAL A 901 10.10 28.50 42.70
N PHE A 902 11.06 28.40 41.78
CA PHE A 902 11.12 27.36 40.77
C PHE A 902 11.91 26.16 41.31
N ASN A 903 11.28 24.99 41.27
CA ASN A 903 11.83 23.75 41.80
C ASN A 903 12.14 22.78 40.66
N VAL A 904 13.37 22.26 40.60
CA VAL A 904 13.79 21.22 39.64
C VAL A 904 14.25 19.98 40.41
N LEU A 905 13.51 18.89 40.29
CA LEU A 905 13.84 17.59 40.86
C LEU A 905 14.60 16.76 39.83
N LEU A 906 15.81 16.30 40.16
CA LEU A 906 16.67 15.47 39.30
C LEU A 906 16.81 14.06 39.88
N SER A 907 16.77 13.04 39.01
CA SER A 907 16.94 11.64 39.41
C SER A 907 17.59 10.78 38.33
N ALA A 908 18.31 9.74 38.76
CA ALA A 908 18.62 8.60 37.92
C ALA A 908 17.43 7.64 37.86
N LEU A 909 16.93 7.18 39.01
CA LEU A 909 15.89 6.15 39.13
C LEU A 909 14.70 6.65 39.96
N PRO A 910 13.58 7.05 39.31
CA PRO A 910 12.42 7.63 39.98
C PRO A 910 11.74 6.71 41.03
N ASP A 911 11.92 5.39 41.00
CA ASP A 911 11.28 4.51 41.99
C ASP A 911 12.13 4.19 43.22
N VAL A 912 13.36 4.68 43.27
CA VAL A 912 14.27 4.39 44.40
C VAL A 912 14.21 5.46 45.49
N GLY A 913 13.42 6.52 45.29
CA GLY A 913 13.13 7.52 46.32
C GLY A 913 14.27 8.50 46.62
N LEU A 914 15.39 8.43 45.89
CA LEU A 914 16.55 9.31 46.05
C LEU A 914 16.61 10.33 44.92
N TYR A 915 16.58 11.62 45.29
CA TYR A 915 16.50 12.73 44.36
C TYR A 915 17.38 13.90 44.78
N HIS A 916 17.74 14.74 43.82
CA HIS A 916 18.35 16.05 44.05
C HIS A 916 17.34 17.13 43.68
N LEU A 917 16.98 17.99 44.63
CA LEU A 917 16.05 19.09 44.41
C LEU A 917 16.83 20.41 44.37
N ILE A 918 16.77 21.10 43.23
CA ILE A 918 17.30 22.45 43.06
C ILE A 918 16.13 23.42 43.27
N LYS A 919 16.28 24.35 44.21
CA LYS A 919 15.34 25.46 44.41
C LYS A 919 15.98 26.75 43.94
N ILE A 920 15.25 27.50 43.13
CA ILE A 920 15.67 28.78 42.55
C ILE A 920 14.61 29.81 42.91
N SER A 921 14.98 30.76 43.76
CA SER A 921 14.16 31.91 44.12
C SER A 921 14.84 33.20 43.65
N ASP A 922 14.19 34.34 43.86
CA ASP A 922 14.83 35.65 43.61
C ASP A 922 15.95 35.96 44.61
N ASP A 923 15.97 35.30 45.78
CA ASP A 923 16.91 35.58 46.86
C ASP A 923 18.07 34.58 46.92
N ASP A 924 17.84 33.33 46.53
CA ASP A 924 18.80 32.24 46.68
C ASP A 924 18.65 31.10 45.66
N VAL A 925 19.76 30.38 45.47
CA VAL A 925 19.80 29.08 44.79
C VAL A 925 20.31 28.05 45.77
N SER A 926 19.57 26.95 45.94
CA SER A 926 19.94 25.87 46.85
C SER A 926 19.75 24.50 46.22
N ILE A 927 20.57 23.54 46.67
CA ILE A 927 20.41 22.13 46.32
C ILE A 927 20.23 21.28 47.57
N TYR A 928 19.23 20.41 47.51
CA TYR A 928 18.88 19.47 48.57
C TYR A 928 18.99 18.04 48.07
N LYS A 929 19.42 17.13 48.94
CA LYS A 929 19.23 15.69 48.78
C LYS A 929 17.94 15.28 49.44
N VAL A 930 17.07 14.61 48.71
CA VAL A 930 15.73 14.20 49.16
C VAL A 930 15.64 12.68 49.14
N ASP A 931 15.30 12.09 50.29
CA ASP A 931 14.99 10.67 50.42
C ASP A 931 13.51 10.50 50.81
N PHE A 932 12.67 10.17 49.82
CA PHE A 932 11.23 9.96 50.02
C PHE A 932 10.93 8.67 50.79
N ASN A 933 11.86 7.70 50.82
CA ASN A 933 11.67 6.45 51.54
C ASN A 933 11.95 6.58 53.05
N LYS A 934 12.72 7.60 53.47
CA LYS A 934 13.04 7.88 54.88
C LYS A 934 12.31 9.10 55.44
N ARG A 935 10.97 9.06 55.48
CA ARG A 935 10.09 10.13 56.02
C ARG A 935 10.31 11.50 55.34
N ASN A 936 10.57 11.53 54.03
CA ASN A 936 10.85 12.75 53.26
C ASN A 936 11.96 13.61 53.86
N LYS A 937 13.04 12.97 54.34
CA LYS A 937 14.19 13.70 54.90
C LYS A 937 14.87 14.51 53.78
N MET A 938 14.75 15.83 53.85
CA MET A 938 15.50 16.77 53.02
C MET A 938 16.78 17.20 53.74
N ILE A 939 17.91 17.04 53.07
CA ILE A 939 19.23 17.45 53.56
C ILE A 939 19.73 18.57 52.65
N LEU A 940 19.95 19.76 53.21
CA LEU A 940 20.58 20.86 52.48
C LEU A 940 22.04 20.51 52.21
N LEU A 941 22.43 20.55 50.93
CA LEU A 941 23.81 20.29 50.51
C LEU A 941 24.60 21.58 50.35
N LYS A 942 24.02 22.58 49.65
CA LYS A 942 24.60 23.91 49.46
C LYS A 942 23.52 24.97 49.24
N LEU A 943 23.79 26.19 49.71
CA LEU A 943 22.98 27.39 49.53
C LEU A 943 23.89 28.53 49.06
N GLU A 944 23.48 29.28 48.04
CA GLU A 944 24.15 30.50 47.57
C GLU A 944 23.12 31.63 47.57
N LYS A 945 23.41 32.75 48.25
CA LYS A 945 22.51 33.91 48.34
C LYS A 945 22.89 34.96 47.30
N MET A 946 21.90 35.46 46.55
CA MET A 946 22.08 36.47 45.51
C MET A 946 22.03 37.89 46.10
N ILE A 947 22.86 38.82 45.61
CA ILE A 947 22.85 40.25 46.02
C ILE A 947 22.37 41.18 44.88
N LYS A 948 21.98 40.67 43.70
CA LYS A 948 21.57 41.53 42.56
C LYS A 948 20.41 40.96 41.72
N GLY A 949 19.21 41.55 41.93
CA GLY A 949 18.05 41.54 41.02
C GLY A 949 17.22 40.24 40.96
N PRO A 950 15.95 40.32 40.49
CA PRO A 950 15.07 39.16 40.39
C PRO A 950 15.47 38.23 39.23
N LEU A 951 15.51 36.93 39.52
CA LEU A 951 15.81 35.85 38.57
C LEU A 951 14.55 35.49 37.76
N LEU A 952 13.38 35.48 38.41
CA LEU A 952 12.11 35.22 37.76
C LEU A 952 11.42 36.55 37.41
N ARG A 953 11.15 36.76 36.13
CA ARG A 953 10.48 37.96 35.62
C ARG A 953 9.14 37.57 35.03
N THR A 954 8.10 38.39 35.23
CA THR A 954 6.77 38.12 34.67
C THR A 954 6.67 38.48 33.19
N ASN A 955 7.40 39.53 32.76
CA ASN A 955 7.22 40.16 31.46
C ASN A 955 8.31 39.80 30.43
N SER A 956 9.28 38.96 30.80
CA SER A 956 10.36 38.53 29.91
C SER A 956 10.81 37.13 30.28
N TRP A 957 11.18 36.33 29.27
CA TRP A 957 11.78 35.02 29.50
C TRP A 957 13.21 35.17 30.05
N THR A 958 13.50 34.45 31.13
CA THR A 958 14.85 34.26 31.67
C THR A 958 15.41 32.93 31.16
N ASN A 959 16.61 32.94 30.58
CA ASN A 959 17.32 31.72 30.20
C ASN A 959 18.09 31.15 31.39
N LEU A 960 17.73 29.95 31.83
CA LEU A 960 18.38 29.23 32.91
C LEU A 960 19.01 27.94 32.36
N HIS A 961 20.31 27.77 32.55
CA HIS A 961 21.04 26.60 32.10
C HIS A 961 21.56 25.81 33.29
N ILE A 962 21.16 24.54 33.38
CA ILE A 962 21.65 23.59 34.39
C ILE A 962 22.54 22.58 33.68
N SER A 963 23.78 22.46 34.10
CA SER A 963 24.74 21.49 33.58
C SER A 963 25.42 20.74 34.72
N PHE A 964 25.76 19.49 34.49
CA PHE A 964 26.37 18.65 35.51
C PHE A 964 27.36 17.65 34.90
N GLN A 965 28.29 17.20 35.72
CA GLN A 965 29.24 16.11 35.48
C GLN A 965 29.21 15.20 36.71
N GLU A 966 29.98 14.12 36.73
CA GLU A 966 29.94 13.17 37.86
C GLU A 966 30.23 13.81 39.22
N GLN A 967 31.00 14.90 39.29
CA GLN A 967 31.37 15.54 40.56
C GLN A 967 30.93 17.00 40.68
N GLU A 968 30.44 17.63 39.62
CA GLU A 968 30.17 19.07 39.59
C GLU A 968 28.79 19.34 39.00
N LEU A 969 28.03 20.25 39.60
CA LEU A 969 26.77 20.77 39.09
C LEU A 969 26.82 22.29 39.06
N ASN A 970 26.52 22.86 37.90
CA ASN A 970 26.53 24.29 37.62
C ASN A 970 25.13 24.75 37.18
N VAL A 971 24.67 25.86 37.77
CA VAL A 971 23.47 26.59 37.33
C VAL A 971 23.92 27.98 36.89
N SER A 972 23.60 28.35 35.65
CA SER A 972 23.86 29.67 35.08
C SER A 972 22.58 30.31 34.56
N SER A 973 22.56 31.64 34.51
CA SER A 973 21.50 32.43 33.90
C SER A 973 22.12 33.48 33.00
N GLU A 974 21.62 33.62 31.77
CA GLU A 974 22.17 34.57 30.77
C GLU A 974 23.71 34.54 30.70
N GLU A 975 24.28 33.32 30.66
CA GLU A 975 25.73 33.05 30.65
C GLU A 975 26.51 33.39 31.95
N ALA A 976 25.87 33.99 32.97
CA ALA A 976 26.47 34.21 34.28
C ALA A 976 26.30 32.98 35.19
N LEU A 977 27.40 32.51 35.80
CA LEU A 977 27.35 31.41 36.77
C LEU A 977 26.68 31.87 38.07
N LEU A 978 25.55 31.27 38.42
CA LEU A 978 24.80 31.58 39.64
C LEU A 978 25.18 30.68 40.80
N PHE A 979 25.41 29.39 40.51
CA PHE A 979 25.58 28.37 41.54
C PHE A 979 26.48 27.25 41.02
N ARG A 980 27.43 26.83 41.86
CA ARG A 980 28.28 25.65 41.63
C ARG A 980 28.29 24.76 42.86
N TYR A 981 28.05 23.48 42.68
CA TYR A 981 28.10 22.46 43.72
C TYR A 981 29.04 21.33 43.32
N ASN A 982 29.98 20.98 44.20
CA ASN A 982 30.90 19.86 44.01
C ASN A 982 30.55 18.74 44.99
N SER A 983 30.31 17.53 44.47
CA SER A 983 30.03 16.34 45.28
C SER A 983 31.31 15.59 45.61
N SER A 984 31.58 15.34 46.90
CA SER A 984 32.78 14.63 47.38
C SER A 984 32.65 13.11 47.36
N ASP A 985 31.46 12.58 47.62
CA ASP A 985 31.27 11.16 48.00
C ASP A 985 30.39 10.36 47.03
N GLU A 986 29.49 11.02 46.28
CA GLU A 986 28.53 10.35 45.39
C GLU A 986 28.52 10.95 43.99
N PRO A 987 28.48 10.13 42.92
CA PRO A 987 28.44 10.65 41.56
C PRO A 987 27.06 11.25 41.22
N LEU A 988 27.06 12.44 40.60
CA LEU A 988 25.88 13.18 40.17
C LEU A 988 25.42 12.70 38.77
N VAL A 989 24.76 11.54 38.73
CA VAL A 989 24.20 10.97 37.50
C VAL A 989 22.68 11.19 37.47
N PHE A 990 22.20 11.85 36.43
CA PHE A 990 20.78 12.17 36.24
C PHE A 990 20.34 11.77 34.83
N TYR A 991 19.11 11.25 34.71
CA TYR A 991 18.48 10.93 33.43
C TYR A 991 17.08 11.54 33.30
N TRP A 992 16.44 11.79 34.44
CA TRP A 992 15.07 12.31 34.53
C TRP A 992 15.05 13.58 35.35
N PHE A 993 14.13 14.47 35.00
CA PHE A 993 13.79 15.64 35.79
C PHE A 993 12.27 15.81 35.96
N SER A 994 11.88 16.53 36.99
CA SER A 994 10.52 17.03 37.18
C SER A 994 10.59 18.48 37.66
N VAL A 995 9.55 19.25 37.42
CA VAL A 995 9.51 20.66 37.80
C VAL A 995 8.28 20.99 38.61
N GLY A 996 8.37 22.04 39.42
CA GLY A 996 7.26 22.56 40.21
C GLY A 996 7.50 24.00 40.63
N SER A 997 6.49 24.59 41.26
CA SER A 997 6.58 25.91 41.87
C SER A 997 6.12 25.87 43.33
N GLU A 998 6.79 26.65 44.17
CA GLU A 998 6.40 26.90 45.57
C GLU A 998 6.12 28.40 45.75
N LYS A 999 5.01 28.75 46.40
CA LYS A 999 4.61 30.14 46.72
C LYS A 999 4.48 31.06 45.48
N GLY A 1000 3.99 30.54 44.35
CA GLY A 1000 3.79 31.33 43.14
C GLY A 1000 3.38 30.50 41.93
N TRP A 1001 3.66 31.01 40.74
CA TRP A 1001 3.43 30.35 39.47
C TRP A 1001 4.62 30.58 38.54
N VAL A 1002 5.00 29.56 37.77
CA VAL A 1002 6.10 29.65 36.81
C VAL A 1002 5.66 29.01 35.50
N VAL A 1003 5.75 29.79 34.42
CA VAL A 1003 5.62 29.30 33.05
C VAL A 1003 6.99 28.95 32.53
N TRP A 1004 7.13 27.76 31.94
CA TRP A 1004 8.41 27.22 31.51
C TRP A 1004 8.33 26.47 30.19
N VAL A 1005 9.47 26.44 29.49
CA VAL A 1005 9.79 25.50 28.41
C VAL A 1005 11.21 24.97 28.57
N ALA A 1006 11.52 23.80 28.00
CA ALA A 1006 12.85 23.20 28.06
C ALA A 1006 13.41 22.89 26.66
N ASN A 1007 14.70 23.18 26.48
CA ASN A 1007 15.51 22.94 25.28
C ASN A 1007 14.91 23.48 23.97
N CYS A 1008 14.02 24.47 24.04
CA CYS A 1008 13.34 24.97 22.87
C CYS A 1008 12.94 26.45 23.03
N VAL A 1009 12.56 27.11 21.93
CA VAL A 1009 12.20 28.53 21.92
C VAL A 1009 10.68 28.64 22.11
N PRO A 1010 10.19 29.32 23.18
CA PRO A 1010 8.76 29.47 23.41
C PRO A 1010 8.18 30.40 22.36
N LEU A 1011 6.95 30.09 21.91
CA LEU A 1011 6.13 31.05 21.18
C LEU A 1011 5.73 32.18 22.13
N ASP A 1012 5.72 33.42 21.62
CA ASP A 1012 5.28 34.54 22.44
C ASP A 1012 3.76 34.53 22.57
N ILE A 1013 3.30 34.15 23.75
CA ILE A 1013 1.87 33.99 24.07
C ILE A 1013 1.28 35.20 24.80
N ASP A 1014 2.10 36.16 25.27
CA ASP A 1014 1.63 37.36 26.00
C ASP A 1014 2.41 38.66 25.70
N GLY A 1015 3.47 38.65 24.89
CA GLY A 1015 4.26 39.83 24.52
C GLY A 1015 3.80 40.52 23.22
N PRO A 1016 4.23 41.78 22.97
CA PRO A 1016 3.98 42.44 21.70
C PRO A 1016 4.66 41.67 20.56
N PRO A 1017 4.04 41.59 19.37
CA PRO A 1017 4.50 40.74 18.27
C PRO A 1017 5.96 41.03 17.93
N LEU A 1018 6.80 39.99 17.98
CA LEU A 1018 8.21 40.07 17.58
C LEU A 1018 8.38 40.38 16.07
N ASP A 1019 7.34 40.14 15.26
CA ASP A 1019 7.30 40.49 13.84
C ASP A 1019 5.88 40.92 13.40
N GLY A 1020 5.61 42.23 13.47
CA GLY A 1020 4.60 42.85 12.58
C GLY A 1020 3.14 42.36 12.69
N GLY A 1021 2.57 42.38 13.90
CA GLY A 1021 1.12 42.52 14.11
C GLY A 1021 0.36 41.25 14.47
N TRP A 1022 -0.50 41.35 15.50
CA TRP A 1022 -1.60 40.41 15.74
C TRP A 1022 -2.92 41.11 15.41
N SER A 1023 -3.78 40.46 14.62
CA SER A 1023 -5.22 40.72 14.65
C SER A 1023 -5.90 39.63 15.48
N LYS A 1024 -7.18 39.83 15.81
CA LYS A 1024 -7.84 39.12 16.92
C LYS A 1024 -7.94 37.59 16.76
N TRP A 1025 -7.73 37.00 15.56
CA TRP A 1025 -7.55 35.54 15.30
C TRP A 1025 -7.11 35.25 13.84
N SER A 1026 -5.88 35.53 13.38
CA SER A 1026 -5.50 35.25 11.96
C SER A 1026 -4.65 33.97 11.76
N PRO A 1027 -4.97 33.13 10.75
CA PRO A 1027 -4.23 31.93 10.35
C PRO A 1027 -3.00 32.32 9.50
N TRP A 1028 -1.84 31.67 9.71
CA TRP A 1028 -0.62 32.05 8.99
C TRP A 1028 -0.54 31.44 7.59
N GLN A 1029 -0.89 32.24 6.59
CA GLN A 1029 0.00 32.44 5.43
C GLN A 1029 0.24 33.94 5.28
N CYS A 1030 1.47 34.37 5.49
CA CYS A 1030 2.03 35.43 4.67
C CYS A 1030 3.23 34.83 3.95
N THR A 1031 3.00 34.45 2.71
CA THR A 1031 4.02 34.45 1.69
C THR A 1031 4.49 35.91 1.51
N VAL A 1032 5.81 36.10 1.42
CA VAL A 1032 6.54 37.29 0.89
C VAL A 1032 7.04 38.36 1.89
N THR A 1033 8.25 38.83 1.56
CA THR A 1033 9.19 39.76 2.21
C THR A 1033 8.60 41.02 2.86
N CYS A 1034 8.93 41.22 4.14
CA CYS A 1034 8.73 42.50 4.84
C CYS A 1034 9.88 43.46 4.54
N GLY A 1035 9.66 44.49 3.72
CA GLY A 1035 10.64 45.55 3.53
C GLY A 1035 10.52 46.37 2.24
N GLY A 1036 9.39 47.06 2.06
CA GLY A 1036 9.30 48.28 1.23
C GLY A 1036 9.65 48.18 -0.26
N GLY A 1037 8.63 48.20 -1.11
CA GLY A 1037 8.73 48.47 -2.54
C GLY A 1037 7.50 47.98 -3.27
N LEU A 1038 6.88 48.85 -4.07
CA LEU A 1038 5.61 48.69 -4.79
C LEU A 1038 5.26 47.28 -5.28
#